data_AF-A0A352CRQ7-F1
#
_entry.id   AF-A0A352CRQ7-F1
#
_cell.length_a   1.000
_cell.length_b   1.000
_cell.length_c   1.000
_cell.angle_alpha   90.00
_cell.angle_beta   90.00
_cell.angle_gamma   90.00
#
_symmetry.space_group_name_H-M   'P 1'
#
loop_
_entity.id
_entity.type
_entity.pdbx_description
1 polymer ?
#
loop_
_entity_poly.entity_id
_entity_poly.type
_entity_poly.pdbx_seq_one_letter_code
_entity_poly.pdbx_strand_id
1 'polypeptide(L)'
;MRLSYKERAMKKCIPVMLLMSLTFCMSVVASDYPASDEILSGYNDPSDLTDGSDMNPDIPITEEFLSPPNTDISEFPSVGNNTNISVPDTGYCGDHVVYVLKDHVLTISGNGEMFGYYGLPWYDKLQYLSSAIWKIIIEEGVTGTGEYAFQNMTSLKEVSLPKSLKKIGAESFAGCSMLTALVIPDSVTSIGERAFMNCKRLENVTLSKSLKKLEDSVFFGCASLKRITIPDGMTAFGRSVFGNSGLETINLPAGMKDVRQGFYMSSIKTVYYAGSKESWYALISDHDDMTAPLMAAAIYDKDGNRIPLPDSGNKDGVSWKLDSDGTLVFSGEGSADFVYTFSGNPDIKRIVFMEGITEIGSPGMFTGCSNVREVSCPASMIKIADHVFKDCVRLTKISLPSGLGSIEPGLFMNCSKLQTISIPSSVRNIGEDAFNGCAELKNVAFPEGIERLNARVLAGCSSLVQFTIPDSVTRIADGAFKSCSALASITIPKNVTSVGHRAFYNCMSLRTIVITRKSLSFGYSAFEIEDKNADESEILITRDVYYPGTLEEWFFYYDRTQYYRYNHAKVVLHCDGNMYDNYGKVSSVWWTVTREGTLSVGGEGEITSDLHINSTSVKEIIIGEGITYIGKGLPVSGCMDITMPDTVVEIGEKAFYGYPGSSIRLSAALTKIGAEAFMYSALKTIEIPSTVTEIGSRAFCNCTNLEKCSFQEKSNLETIRYQAFANCSKLTSIALPDSVCSVETEAFRYSSIKKIRIPSRLDKESVWAFRFWDGEPDPMDVYYNGTPAEWQQFCGTTSVFQNAVVHFLPDGRPYKTEISSVSSLLPGQMKLTWNRVQGVSGYQLRYALDPSMKSAKTASVAGDRTTSYTRKDLTGGEIYYVQVRSCLDDMDGATRLYSEWSPALSITILTSDNPAPSPALETPTIPEIRLLSAPAEGKLHIEWTSCLDADGYQIRYGTDKDLNNAKTASYTGLSCTRSGLQEGMEWYVRVRSYKTISGQKIYSLWSQKKSLLLIGKPAPTVITRLEIPGSGQMRIRWRSNPASDGYQIMYGTDGNFTDGKTASVTSNRITSHTRKNLESGTVYYAKVRTYRLSNGKRIYSNWSGIKTILVD
;
A
#
# COMPACT_ATOMS: atom_id res chain seq x y z
N MET A 1 -42.91 -25.82 -5.78
CA MET A 1 -42.66 -27.28 -5.85
C MET A 1 -41.26 -27.50 -5.31
N ARG A 2 -41.17 -27.90 -4.04
CA ARG A 2 -41.02 -29.29 -3.55
C ARG A 2 -39.53 -29.59 -3.39
N LEU A 3 -38.99 -29.48 -2.17
CA LEU A 3 -38.92 -30.52 -1.10
C LEU A 3 -37.47 -31.09 -1.12
N SER A 4 -36.75 -31.33 -0.02
CA SER A 4 -37.03 -31.15 1.40
C SER A 4 -35.87 -31.68 2.27
N TYR A 5 -35.74 -31.09 3.46
CA TYR A 5 -35.52 -31.71 4.78
C TYR A 5 -34.42 -32.76 5.02
N LYS A 6 -33.59 -32.43 6.02
CA LYS A 6 -33.33 -33.19 7.28
C LYS A 6 -33.74 -34.68 7.27
N GLU A 7 -32.78 -35.55 7.56
CA GLU A 7 -32.71 -36.36 8.80
C GLU A 7 -31.69 -37.49 8.70
N ARG A 8 -30.76 -37.55 9.66
CA ARG A 8 -30.52 -38.76 10.46
C ARG A 8 -29.68 -38.42 11.69
N ALA A 9 -30.39 -38.36 12.82
CA ALA A 9 -29.83 -38.35 14.15
C ALA A 9 -29.40 -39.77 14.59
N MET A 10 -28.43 -39.79 15.50
CA MET A 10 -28.18 -40.80 16.55
C MET A 10 -27.83 -42.25 16.16
N LYS A 11 -26.63 -42.69 16.59
CA LYS A 11 -26.48 -43.87 17.46
C LYS A 11 -25.12 -43.90 18.20
N LYS A 12 -25.23 -43.61 19.52
CA LYS A 12 -24.71 -44.37 20.68
C LYS A 12 -23.23 -44.31 21.14
N CYS A 13 -23.09 -43.67 22.32
CA CYS A 13 -22.50 -44.16 23.59
C CYS A 13 -20.97 -44.10 23.87
N ILE A 14 -20.58 -43.00 24.54
CA ILE A 14 -19.82 -42.80 25.83
C ILE A 14 -19.78 -44.05 26.80
N PRO A 15 -18.92 -44.22 27.86
CA PRO A 15 -17.93 -43.36 28.61
C PRO A 15 -16.55 -44.03 28.91
N VAL A 16 -15.52 -43.43 29.54
CA VAL A 16 -15.30 -43.09 30.99
C VAL A 16 -13.98 -42.27 31.07
N MET A 17 -13.95 -41.00 31.50
CA MET A 17 -13.93 -40.42 32.87
C MET A 17 -12.55 -40.46 33.57
N LEU A 18 -11.93 -39.30 33.84
CA LEU A 18 -11.38 -38.91 35.17
C LEU A 18 -10.67 -37.53 35.17
N LEU A 19 -11.05 -36.75 36.19
CA LEU A 19 -10.33 -35.65 36.87
C LEU A 19 -10.30 -34.23 36.27
N MET A 20 -11.40 -33.51 36.54
CA MET A 20 -11.46 -32.34 37.43
C MET A 20 -10.21 -31.45 37.63
N SER A 21 -10.32 -30.23 37.08
CA SER A 21 -10.43 -28.93 37.78
C SER A 21 -9.45 -28.52 38.91
N LEU A 22 -8.94 -27.29 38.70
CA LEU A 22 -8.80 -26.17 39.64
C LEU A 22 -7.77 -26.25 40.79
N THR A 23 -6.89 -25.24 40.81
CA THR A 23 -6.45 -24.48 42.00
C THR A 23 -5.80 -23.18 41.50
N PHE A 24 -6.42 -22.01 41.72
CA PHE A 24 -6.33 -21.13 42.91
C PHE A 24 -4.94 -20.46 43.02
N CYS A 25 -4.74 -19.21 43.42
CA CYS A 25 -5.61 -18.08 43.77
C CYS A 25 -4.68 -16.91 44.14
N MET A 26 -5.18 -15.68 44.10
CA MET A 26 -4.82 -14.72 45.15
C MET A 26 -5.57 -15.14 46.42
N SER A 27 -4.85 -15.30 47.53
CA SER A 27 -5.43 -15.46 48.85
C SER A 27 -5.07 -14.25 49.71
N VAL A 28 -6.08 -13.41 49.97
CA VAL A 28 -6.23 -12.71 51.25
C VAL A 28 -7.19 -13.55 52.09
N VAL A 29 -6.80 -13.70 53.35
CA VAL A 29 -7.36 -14.49 54.44
C VAL A 29 -8.64 -13.86 55.00
N ALA A 30 -9.62 -14.70 55.37
CA ALA A 30 -10.46 -14.65 56.59
C ALA A 30 -11.61 -15.67 56.44
N SER A 31 -11.48 -16.90 56.95
CA SER A 31 -11.80 -17.39 58.31
C SER A 31 -13.32 -17.50 58.63
N ASP A 32 -13.83 -18.70 58.36
CA ASP A 32 -14.62 -19.62 59.19
C ASP A 32 -16.03 -19.33 59.78
N TYR A 33 -16.78 -20.46 59.82
CA TYR A 33 -17.90 -20.91 60.67
C TYR A 33 -19.34 -20.92 60.05
N PRO A 34 -20.20 -21.92 60.40
CA PRO A 34 -20.55 -23.00 59.47
C PRO A 34 -22.07 -23.30 59.39
N ALA A 35 -22.39 -24.32 58.57
CA ALA A 35 -23.71 -24.84 58.26
C ALA A 35 -24.50 -25.44 59.44
N SER A 36 -25.83 -25.46 59.30
CA SER A 36 -26.64 -26.68 59.47
C SER A 36 -28.06 -26.54 58.91
N ASP A 37 -28.48 -27.60 58.24
CA ASP A 37 -29.79 -27.94 57.67
C ASP A 37 -31.00 -27.76 58.63
N GLU A 38 -32.22 -27.59 58.08
CA GLU A 38 -33.25 -28.66 58.10
C GLU A 38 -34.62 -28.27 57.46
N ILE A 39 -35.18 -29.25 56.74
CA ILE A 39 -36.61 -29.66 56.64
C ILE A 39 -37.50 -29.15 55.46
N LEU A 40 -37.56 -30.04 54.45
CA LEU A 40 -38.73 -30.73 53.85
C LEU A 40 -39.76 -30.01 52.95
N SER A 41 -39.59 -30.26 51.64
CA SER A 41 -40.50 -30.99 50.72
C SER A 41 -41.96 -30.54 50.49
N GLY A 42 -42.35 -30.43 49.20
CA GLY A 42 -43.60 -31.05 48.71
C GLY A 42 -44.39 -30.31 47.62
N TYR A 43 -44.47 -30.96 46.44
CA TYR A 43 -45.55 -30.97 45.43
C TYR A 43 -45.63 -29.94 44.28
N ASN A 44 -45.25 -30.44 43.08
CA ASN A 44 -45.96 -30.55 41.79
C ASN A 44 -46.84 -29.42 41.20
N ASP A 45 -46.41 -28.98 40.01
CA ASP A 45 -47.13 -28.83 38.71
C ASP A 45 -48.41 -27.94 38.64
N PRO A 46 -48.90 -27.54 37.43
CA PRO A 46 -48.96 -26.15 36.99
C PRO A 46 -50.43 -25.71 36.74
N SER A 47 -50.62 -24.57 36.05
CA SER A 47 -51.84 -24.07 35.36
C SER A 47 -52.65 -22.93 35.98
N ASP A 48 -53.01 -22.02 35.07
CA ASP A 48 -54.14 -21.09 34.99
C ASP A 48 -54.37 -19.97 36.03
N LEU A 49 -54.24 -18.74 35.50
CA LEU A 49 -55.23 -17.66 35.47
C LEU A 49 -56.27 -17.61 36.61
N THR A 50 -56.27 -16.51 37.38
CA THR A 50 -57.48 -15.69 37.58
C THR A 50 -57.18 -14.30 38.16
N ASP A 51 -58.05 -13.40 37.71
CA ASP A 51 -58.34 -12.00 38.00
C ASP A 51 -58.41 -11.59 39.49
N GLY A 52 -58.02 -10.34 39.78
CA GLY A 52 -58.95 -9.41 40.42
C GLY A 52 -58.79 -9.06 41.91
N SER A 53 -58.37 -7.80 42.13
CA SER A 53 -58.82 -6.86 43.19
C SER A 53 -58.19 -6.88 44.60
N ASP A 54 -57.44 -5.79 44.83
CA ASP A 54 -57.64 -4.76 45.86
C ASP A 54 -57.06 -4.88 47.29
N MET A 55 -56.16 -3.91 47.53
CA MET A 55 -55.90 -3.11 48.74
C MET A 55 -54.82 -3.56 49.77
N ASN A 56 -53.61 -3.05 49.51
CA ASN A 56 -52.63 -2.33 50.38
C ASN A 56 -53.22 -1.69 51.69
N PRO A 57 -52.46 -1.30 52.75
CA PRO A 57 -51.00 -1.11 52.83
C PRO A 57 -50.29 -1.46 54.17
N ASP A 58 -48.96 -1.23 54.15
CA ASP A 58 -48.03 -0.93 55.27
C ASP A 58 -47.10 -2.05 55.84
N ILE A 59 -45.88 -2.09 55.26
CA ILE A 59 -44.51 -2.01 55.89
C ILE A 59 -44.15 -3.06 56.98
N PRO A 60 -42.96 -3.74 57.00
CA PRO A 60 -41.60 -3.21 56.71
C PRO A 60 -40.57 -4.13 56.00
N ILE A 61 -39.54 -3.47 55.44
CA ILE A 61 -38.08 -3.78 55.46
C ILE A 61 -37.62 -5.23 55.22
N THR A 62 -36.80 -5.42 54.18
CA THR A 62 -35.71 -6.42 54.19
C THR A 62 -34.44 -5.87 53.52
N GLU A 63 -33.30 -6.18 54.15
CA GLU A 63 -31.95 -6.12 53.58
C GLU A 63 -31.77 -7.09 52.40
N GLU A 64 -30.59 -6.96 51.78
CA GLU A 64 -29.97 -7.71 50.68
C GLU A 64 -30.43 -7.38 49.26
N PHE A 65 -29.55 -6.68 48.52
CA PHE A 65 -28.97 -7.27 47.31
C PHE A 65 -27.53 -6.80 47.11
N LEU A 66 -26.64 -7.79 47.20
CA LEU A 66 -25.40 -8.01 46.48
C LEU A 66 -25.01 -7.00 45.37
N SER A 67 -23.73 -6.66 45.40
CA SER A 67 -22.89 -6.00 44.40
C SER A 67 -23.30 -6.23 42.93
N PRO A 68 -23.41 -5.17 42.09
CA PRO A 68 -23.36 -5.33 40.64
C PRO A 68 -21.91 -5.50 40.16
N PRO A 69 -21.69 -6.10 38.99
CA PRO A 69 -20.40 -6.61 38.56
C PRO A 69 -19.48 -5.48 38.08
N ASN A 70 -18.17 -5.72 38.23
CA ASN A 70 -17.13 -5.15 37.37
C ASN A 70 -17.53 -5.37 35.91
N THR A 71 -18.13 -4.35 35.30
CA THR A 71 -18.36 -4.31 33.86
C THR A 71 -17.22 -3.51 33.26
N ASP A 72 -16.37 -4.23 32.54
CA ASP A 72 -15.49 -3.67 31.54
C ASP A 72 -16.35 -2.83 30.56
N ILE A 73 -16.00 -1.56 30.39
CA ILE A 73 -16.84 -0.55 29.72
C ILE A 73 -16.66 -0.61 28.19
N SER A 74 -16.27 -1.76 27.63
CA SER A 74 -15.94 -1.90 26.22
C SER A 74 -17.02 -2.56 25.34
N GLU A 75 -18.16 -2.97 25.89
CA GLU A 75 -19.23 -3.59 25.08
C GLU A 75 -20.61 -2.97 25.36
N PHE A 76 -20.87 -1.82 24.72
CA PHE A 76 -22.21 -1.50 24.23
C PHE A 76 -22.13 -1.40 22.70
N PRO A 77 -23.03 -2.04 21.95
CA PRO A 77 -23.06 -1.90 20.50
C PRO A 77 -23.31 -0.43 20.16
N SER A 78 -22.57 0.10 19.19
CA SER A 78 -22.84 1.40 18.59
C SER A 78 -24.24 1.38 17.96
N VAL A 79 -25.24 1.84 18.72
CA VAL A 79 -26.58 2.09 18.20
C VAL A 79 -26.49 3.39 17.40
N GLY A 80 -26.94 3.32 16.14
CA GLY A 80 -26.85 4.42 15.20
C GLY A 80 -27.49 5.72 15.72
N ASN A 81 -26.88 6.84 15.34
CA ASN A 81 -27.40 8.19 15.46
C ASN A 81 -28.82 8.27 14.87
N ASN A 82 -29.86 8.16 15.69
CA ASN A 82 -31.18 8.76 15.47
C ASN A 82 -32.15 8.46 16.63
N THR A 83 -32.13 9.31 17.65
CA THR A 83 -33.33 9.88 18.27
C THR A 83 -32.92 11.14 19.05
N ASN A 84 -33.44 12.30 18.63
CA ASN A 84 -33.40 13.53 19.43
C ASN A 84 -34.23 13.31 20.70
N ILE A 85 -33.58 12.85 21.77
CA ILE A 85 -34.17 12.88 23.11
C ILE A 85 -33.62 14.13 23.80
N SER A 86 -34.27 15.27 23.60
CA SER A 86 -33.92 16.50 24.31
C SER A 86 -34.18 16.33 25.81
N VAL A 87 -33.22 16.71 26.64
CA VAL A 87 -33.52 17.11 28.02
C VAL A 87 -34.25 18.44 27.89
N PRO A 88 -35.37 18.67 28.58
CA PRO A 88 -35.96 20.00 28.60
C PRO A 88 -34.90 21.03 28.98
N ASP A 89 -34.82 22.15 28.27
CA ASP A 89 -33.84 23.20 28.56
C ASP A 89 -33.99 23.75 30.00
N THR A 90 -35.10 23.45 30.68
CA THR A 90 -35.38 23.80 32.08
C THR A 90 -36.20 22.73 32.80
N GLY A 91 -36.00 22.55 34.11
CA GLY A 91 -36.88 21.70 34.94
C GLY A 91 -36.49 21.71 36.42
N TYR A 92 -37.11 20.84 37.24
CA TYR A 92 -36.81 20.73 38.67
C TYR A 92 -35.70 19.70 38.93
N CYS A 93 -34.78 20.02 39.84
CA CYS A 93 -33.74 19.12 40.32
C CYS A 93 -33.66 19.10 41.86
N GLY A 94 -34.70 19.60 42.52
CA GLY A 94 -34.97 19.60 43.96
C GLY A 94 -36.36 20.19 44.21
N ASP A 95 -36.90 20.08 45.42
CA ASP A 95 -38.27 20.53 45.75
C ASP A 95 -38.51 22.01 45.38
N HIS A 96 -37.48 22.84 45.54
CA HIS A 96 -37.50 24.27 45.18
C HIS A 96 -36.22 24.67 44.44
N VAL A 97 -35.60 23.72 43.74
CA VAL A 97 -34.36 23.91 42.98
C VAL A 97 -34.64 23.52 41.53
N VAL A 98 -34.32 24.42 40.61
CA VAL A 98 -34.52 24.25 39.17
C VAL A 98 -33.19 24.27 38.45
N TYR A 99 -33.13 23.63 37.28
CA TYR A 99 -31.99 23.69 36.38
C TYR A 99 -32.38 24.37 35.06
N VAL A 100 -31.39 24.96 34.41
CA VAL A 100 -31.43 25.46 33.05
C VAL A 100 -30.21 24.91 32.31
N LEU A 101 -30.41 24.20 31.21
CA LEU A 101 -29.35 23.71 30.32
C LEU A 101 -29.34 24.55 29.05
N LYS A 102 -28.28 25.34 28.86
CA LYS A 102 -28.11 26.18 27.66
C LYS A 102 -26.65 26.18 27.22
N ASP A 103 -26.41 26.00 25.92
CA ASP A 103 -25.06 26.01 25.33
C ASP A 103 -24.07 25.10 26.06
N HIS A 104 -24.55 23.91 26.46
CA HIS A 104 -23.79 22.92 27.24
C HIS A 104 -23.33 23.38 28.64
N VAL A 105 -23.94 24.44 29.16
CA VAL A 105 -23.77 24.94 30.53
C VAL A 105 -25.01 24.59 31.34
N LEU A 106 -24.82 23.88 32.44
CA LEU A 106 -25.88 23.52 33.38
C LEU A 106 -25.90 24.53 34.53
N THR A 107 -26.96 25.34 34.59
CA THR A 107 -27.17 26.34 35.67
C THR A 107 -28.25 25.83 36.62
N ILE A 108 -27.98 25.82 37.92
CA ILE A 108 -28.86 25.31 38.97
C ILE A 108 -29.16 26.45 39.93
N SER A 109 -30.43 26.76 40.15
CA SER A 109 -30.90 27.92 40.90
C SER A 109 -32.12 27.57 41.76
N GLY A 110 -32.40 28.36 42.79
CA GLY A 110 -33.49 28.12 43.72
C GLY A 110 -33.01 28.00 45.18
N ASN A 111 -33.89 27.58 46.07
CA ASN A 111 -33.62 27.54 47.51
C ASN A 111 -33.76 26.12 48.06
N GLY A 112 -32.67 25.54 48.57
CA GLY A 112 -32.70 24.21 49.19
C GLY A 112 -31.75 23.21 48.54
N GLU A 113 -31.96 21.92 48.82
CA GLU A 113 -31.09 20.84 48.38
C GLU A 113 -31.52 20.27 47.03
N MET A 114 -30.54 19.82 46.25
CA MET A 114 -30.80 19.03 45.04
C MET A 114 -31.19 17.60 45.40
N PHE A 115 -32.01 16.96 44.57
CA PHE A 115 -32.26 15.53 44.65
C PHE A 115 -31.01 14.70 44.38
N GLY A 116 -30.95 13.50 44.94
CA GLY A 116 -29.94 12.49 44.60
C GLY A 116 -30.20 11.81 43.25
N TYR A 117 -29.29 10.91 42.85
CA TYR A 117 -29.21 10.24 41.55
C TYR A 117 -30.57 10.00 40.86
N TYR A 118 -31.45 9.19 41.46
CA TYR A 118 -32.73 8.78 40.87
C TYR A 118 -33.75 9.91 40.70
N GLY A 119 -33.59 11.02 41.42
CA GLY A 119 -34.48 12.19 41.33
C GLY A 119 -34.01 13.24 40.33
N LEU A 120 -32.85 13.07 39.71
CA LEU A 120 -32.29 14.08 38.82
C LEU A 120 -32.75 13.91 37.37
N PRO A 121 -33.11 15.01 36.67
CA PRO A 121 -33.65 14.97 35.30
C PRO A 121 -32.71 14.38 34.25
N TRP A 122 -31.41 14.37 34.53
CA TRP A 122 -30.40 13.81 33.65
C TRP A 122 -30.01 12.38 33.99
N TYR A 123 -30.57 11.75 35.04
CA TYR A 123 -30.32 10.37 35.43
C TYR A 123 -30.45 9.38 34.25
N ASP A 124 -31.61 9.32 33.59
CA ASP A 124 -31.86 8.41 32.47
C ASP A 124 -31.08 8.78 31.19
N LYS A 125 -30.38 9.92 31.19
CA LYS A 125 -29.74 10.53 30.01
C LYS A 125 -28.24 10.78 30.20
N LEU A 126 -27.65 10.24 31.27
CA LEU A 126 -26.24 10.42 31.62
C LEU A 126 -25.29 10.00 30.49
N GLN A 127 -25.63 8.99 29.68
CA GLN A 127 -24.81 8.57 28.55
C GLN A 127 -24.61 9.69 27.50
N TYR A 128 -25.61 10.56 27.30
CA TYR A 128 -25.57 11.65 26.33
C TYR A 128 -25.02 12.95 26.94
N LEU A 129 -25.44 13.28 28.16
CA LEU A 129 -25.05 14.53 28.82
C LEU A 129 -23.63 14.50 29.40
N SER A 130 -23.12 13.32 29.77
CA SER A 130 -21.78 13.15 30.35
C SER A 130 -20.66 13.69 29.45
N SER A 131 -20.83 13.55 28.13
CA SER A 131 -19.85 14.00 27.13
C SER A 131 -20.12 15.43 26.63
N ALA A 132 -21.27 16.03 26.96
CA ALA A 132 -21.69 17.32 26.43
C ALA A 132 -21.46 18.47 27.42
N ILE A 133 -21.79 18.29 28.71
CA ILE A 133 -21.74 19.39 29.70
C ILE A 133 -20.28 19.65 30.09
N TRP A 134 -19.80 20.87 29.82
CA TRP A 134 -18.45 21.28 30.17
C TRP A 134 -18.37 22.23 31.37
N LYS A 135 -19.51 22.84 31.77
CA LYS A 135 -19.58 23.79 32.88
C LYS A 135 -20.86 23.64 33.70
N ILE A 136 -20.72 23.68 35.02
CA ILE A 136 -21.83 23.73 35.98
C ILE A 136 -21.77 25.02 36.78
N ILE A 137 -22.90 25.69 36.94
CA ILE A 137 -23.08 26.87 37.79
C ILE A 137 -24.16 26.56 38.81
N ILE A 138 -23.83 26.52 40.09
CA ILE A 138 -24.80 26.44 41.19
C ILE A 138 -24.92 27.84 41.80
N GLU A 139 -26.13 28.40 41.78
CA GLU A 139 -26.41 29.77 42.23
C GLU A 139 -26.73 29.84 43.73
N GLU A 140 -26.66 31.04 44.29
CA GLU A 140 -27.00 31.31 45.68
C GLU A 140 -28.44 30.88 46.01
N GLY A 141 -28.61 30.28 47.19
CA GLY A 141 -29.86 29.68 47.66
C GLY A 141 -29.81 28.15 47.71
N VAL A 142 -29.01 27.52 46.83
CA VAL A 142 -28.83 26.06 46.84
C VAL A 142 -27.95 25.67 48.03
N THR A 143 -28.41 24.73 48.85
CA THR A 143 -27.76 24.36 50.12
C THR A 143 -27.03 23.03 50.09
N GLY A 144 -27.27 22.17 49.10
CA GLY A 144 -26.55 20.90 48.98
C GLY A 144 -26.62 20.28 47.60
N THR A 145 -25.54 19.60 47.18
CA THR A 145 -25.57 18.74 45.99
C THR A 145 -26.08 17.36 46.36
N GLY A 146 -26.88 16.76 45.49
CA GLY A 146 -27.38 15.41 45.67
C GLY A 146 -26.28 14.36 45.51
N GLU A 147 -26.55 13.17 46.04
CA GLU A 147 -25.71 11.99 45.83
C GLU A 147 -25.67 11.64 44.33
N TYR A 148 -24.47 11.35 43.81
CA TYR A 148 -24.19 11.07 42.40
C TYR A 148 -24.62 12.18 41.41
N ALA A 149 -24.87 13.41 41.89
CA ALA A 149 -25.55 14.42 41.09
C ALA A 149 -24.89 14.75 39.74
N PHE A 150 -23.57 14.68 39.67
CA PHE A 150 -22.78 14.98 38.47
C PHE A 150 -21.81 13.83 38.15
N GLN A 151 -22.11 12.62 38.60
CA GLN A 151 -21.26 11.45 38.39
C GLN A 151 -21.01 11.24 36.89
N ASN A 152 -19.77 10.90 36.53
CA ASN A 152 -19.31 10.60 35.18
C ASN A 152 -19.58 11.70 34.15
N MET A 153 -19.71 12.98 34.55
CA MET A 153 -19.66 14.10 33.61
C MET A 153 -18.23 14.29 33.08
N THR A 154 -17.84 13.43 32.13
CA THR A 154 -16.46 13.29 31.63
C THR A 154 -15.95 14.53 30.90
N SER A 155 -16.83 15.38 30.34
CA SER A 155 -16.45 16.64 29.70
C SER A 155 -16.42 17.85 30.64
N LEU A 156 -16.83 17.72 31.89
CA LEU A 156 -16.91 18.81 32.87
C LEU A 156 -15.53 19.36 33.20
N LYS A 157 -15.32 20.66 32.97
CA LYS A 157 -14.07 21.39 33.22
C LYS A 157 -14.17 22.42 34.34
N GLU A 158 -15.35 23.04 34.48
CA GLU A 158 -15.58 24.15 35.41
C GLU A 158 -16.83 23.92 36.28
N VAL A 159 -16.70 24.17 37.58
CA VAL A 159 -17.81 24.13 38.54
C VAL A 159 -17.78 25.39 39.39
N SER A 160 -18.89 26.13 39.44
CA SER A 160 -19.09 27.26 40.34
C SER A 160 -20.02 26.86 41.49
N LEU A 161 -19.53 26.95 42.74
CA LEU A 161 -20.27 26.62 43.96
C LEU A 161 -20.61 27.90 44.77
N PRO A 162 -21.83 28.04 45.31
CA PRO A 162 -22.29 29.24 46.00
C PRO A 162 -21.95 29.22 47.51
N LYS A 163 -21.97 30.39 48.17
CA LYS A 163 -21.74 30.52 49.62
C LYS A 163 -22.91 30.00 50.46
N SER A 164 -24.08 29.79 49.86
CA SER A 164 -25.20 29.09 50.50
C SER A 164 -24.96 27.59 50.68
N LEU A 165 -24.03 26.98 49.92
CA LEU A 165 -23.81 25.53 49.89
C LEU A 165 -23.24 25.03 51.23
N LYS A 166 -23.90 24.03 51.82
CA LYS A 166 -23.56 23.42 53.12
C LYS A 166 -23.00 22.01 52.99
N LYS A 167 -23.43 21.25 51.98
CA LYS A 167 -23.06 19.84 51.79
C LYS A 167 -22.76 19.52 50.33
N ILE A 168 -21.75 18.67 50.11
CA ILE A 168 -21.52 17.99 48.82
C ILE A 168 -21.87 16.51 49.01
N GLY A 169 -22.79 15.99 48.20
CA GLY A 169 -23.27 14.61 48.28
C GLY A 169 -22.17 13.55 47.99
N ALA A 170 -22.43 12.31 48.40
CA ALA A 170 -21.57 11.18 48.06
C ALA A 170 -21.51 11.00 46.54
N GLU A 171 -20.32 10.70 46.00
CA GLU A 171 -20.07 10.51 44.56
C GLU A 171 -20.55 11.64 43.64
N SER A 172 -20.83 12.83 44.19
CA SER A 172 -21.48 13.91 43.45
C SER A 172 -20.70 14.35 42.21
N PHE A 173 -19.37 14.26 42.21
CA PHE A 173 -18.50 14.57 41.07
C PHE A 173 -17.56 13.39 40.73
N ALA A 174 -17.89 12.16 41.13
CA ALA A 174 -17.04 11.02 40.84
C ALA A 174 -16.97 10.78 39.32
N GLY A 175 -15.78 10.54 38.78
CA GLY A 175 -15.56 10.30 37.34
C GLY A 175 -15.56 11.56 36.46
N CYS A 176 -15.61 12.77 37.02
CA CYS A 176 -15.45 14.03 36.28
C CYS A 176 -14.01 14.23 35.80
N SER A 177 -13.60 13.42 34.82
CA SER A 177 -12.18 13.25 34.45
C SER A 177 -11.51 14.46 33.82
N MET A 178 -12.27 15.47 33.38
CA MET A 178 -11.75 16.73 32.82
C MET A 178 -11.75 17.92 33.80
N LEU A 179 -12.26 17.73 35.02
CA LEU A 179 -12.31 18.80 36.03
C LEU A 179 -10.89 19.12 36.49
N THR A 180 -10.49 20.39 36.41
CA THR A 180 -9.10 20.80 36.66
C THR A 180 -8.88 21.50 37.99
N ALA A 181 -9.88 22.27 38.44
CA ALA A 181 -9.83 22.99 39.70
C ALA A 181 -11.20 23.06 40.36
N LEU A 182 -11.20 23.16 41.69
CA LEU A 182 -12.41 23.33 42.48
C LEU A 182 -12.14 24.17 43.73
N VAL A 183 -13.02 25.15 43.98
CA VAL A 183 -13.02 25.95 45.20
C VAL A 183 -14.26 25.59 46.02
N ILE A 184 -14.06 24.89 47.13
CA ILE A 184 -15.15 24.51 48.05
C ILE A 184 -15.34 25.66 49.04
N PRO A 185 -16.52 26.31 49.10
CA PRO A 185 -16.75 27.47 49.95
C PRO A 185 -16.76 27.11 51.44
N ASP A 186 -16.30 28.03 52.30
CA ASP A 186 -16.18 27.83 53.76
C ASP A 186 -17.51 27.51 54.47
N SER A 187 -18.64 27.71 53.78
CA SER A 187 -19.98 27.32 54.22
C SER A 187 -20.21 25.81 54.21
N VAL A 188 -19.42 25.05 53.45
CA VAL A 188 -19.54 23.60 53.33
C VAL A 188 -18.96 22.94 54.58
N THR A 189 -19.79 22.18 55.29
CA THR A 189 -19.41 21.49 56.53
C THR A 189 -19.21 19.99 56.34
N SER A 190 -19.64 19.42 55.21
CA SER A 190 -19.48 18.00 54.89
C SER A 190 -19.32 17.73 53.40
N ILE A 191 -18.45 16.78 53.08
CA ILE A 191 -18.23 16.23 51.73
C ILE A 191 -18.43 14.71 51.85
N GLY A 192 -19.34 14.15 51.05
CA GLY A 192 -19.66 12.74 51.09
C GLY A 192 -18.53 11.83 50.59
N GLU A 193 -18.67 10.53 50.88
CA GLU A 193 -17.77 9.48 50.40
C GLU A 193 -17.62 9.52 48.87
N ARG A 194 -16.39 9.27 48.38
CA ARG A 194 -16.03 9.23 46.95
C ARG A 194 -16.44 10.46 46.14
N ALA A 195 -16.74 11.61 46.77
CA ALA A 195 -17.31 12.78 46.08
C ALA A 195 -16.52 13.26 44.85
N PHE A 196 -15.20 13.12 44.83
CA PHE A 196 -14.33 13.49 43.70
C PHE A 196 -13.48 12.31 43.19
N MET A 197 -13.90 11.07 43.44
CA MET A 197 -13.16 9.88 43.00
C MET A 197 -12.94 9.91 41.49
N ASN A 198 -11.74 9.52 41.03
CA ASN A 198 -11.37 9.46 39.61
C ASN A 198 -11.51 10.78 38.83
N CYS A 199 -11.45 11.94 39.50
CA CYS A 199 -11.24 13.23 38.83
C CYS A 199 -9.79 13.36 38.35
N LYS A 200 -9.43 12.59 37.31
CA LYS A 200 -8.03 12.34 36.90
C LYS A 200 -7.22 13.59 36.58
N ARG A 201 -7.86 14.69 36.15
CA ARG A 201 -7.22 15.98 35.82
C ARG A 201 -7.33 17.05 36.91
N LEU A 202 -7.87 16.70 38.09
CA LEU A 202 -8.04 17.65 39.18
C LEU A 202 -6.68 17.97 39.80
N GLU A 203 -6.20 19.19 39.56
CA GLU A 203 -4.87 19.65 39.99
C GLU A 203 -4.95 20.52 41.24
N ASN A 204 -5.98 21.37 41.34
CA ASN A 204 -6.10 22.39 42.37
C ASN A 204 -7.43 22.30 43.12
N VAL A 205 -7.37 21.97 44.41
CA VAL A 205 -8.56 21.93 45.28
C VAL A 205 -8.35 22.84 46.48
N THR A 206 -9.28 23.77 46.70
CA THR A 206 -9.36 24.54 47.94
C THR A 206 -10.47 23.94 48.81
N LEU A 207 -10.08 23.40 49.98
CA LEU A 207 -11.02 22.83 50.95
C LEU A 207 -11.62 23.91 51.85
N SER A 208 -12.87 23.68 52.28
CA SER A 208 -13.55 24.52 53.27
C SER A 208 -12.86 24.45 54.63
N LYS A 209 -12.65 25.60 55.28
CA LYS A 209 -12.09 25.69 56.64
C LYS A 209 -12.98 25.11 57.73
N SER A 210 -14.26 24.90 57.43
CA SER A 210 -15.25 24.36 58.38
C SER A 210 -15.24 22.83 58.46
N LEU A 211 -14.49 22.14 57.58
CA LEU A 211 -14.40 20.68 57.56
C LEU A 211 -13.62 20.13 58.76
N LYS A 212 -14.15 19.05 59.35
CA LYS A 212 -13.52 18.31 60.46
C LYS A 212 -12.91 16.98 60.05
N LYS A 213 -13.47 16.38 59.00
CA LYS A 213 -13.06 15.09 58.45
C LYS A 213 -13.28 15.09 56.94
N LEU A 214 -12.43 14.36 56.21
CA LEU A 214 -12.72 13.92 54.84
C LEU A 214 -13.19 12.47 54.91
N GLU A 215 -14.33 12.15 54.30
CA GLU A 215 -14.86 10.78 54.25
C GLU A 215 -14.05 9.88 53.31
N ASP A 216 -14.43 8.61 53.25
CA ASP A 216 -13.67 7.59 52.52
C ASP A 216 -13.53 7.93 51.03
N SER A 217 -12.31 7.71 50.50
CA SER A 217 -11.98 7.76 49.08
C SER A 217 -12.33 9.07 48.36
N VAL A 218 -12.48 10.19 49.06
CA VAL A 218 -12.92 11.49 48.49
C VAL A 218 -12.08 11.92 47.27
N PHE A 219 -10.75 11.74 47.30
CA PHE A 219 -9.84 12.07 46.18
C PHE A 219 -9.14 10.83 45.61
N PHE A 220 -9.71 9.64 45.81
CA PHE A 220 -9.13 8.41 45.27
C PHE A 220 -9.00 8.46 43.75
N GLY A 221 -7.86 8.08 43.19
CA GLY A 221 -7.64 8.08 41.73
C GLY A 221 -7.49 9.48 41.08
N CYS A 222 -7.36 10.56 41.87
CA CYS A 222 -7.05 11.90 41.37
C CYS A 222 -5.57 12.00 40.93
N ALA A 223 -5.25 11.43 39.77
CA ALA A 223 -3.88 11.26 39.29
C ALA A 223 -3.08 12.57 39.07
N SER A 224 -3.75 13.71 38.87
CA SER A 224 -3.08 15.02 38.67
C SER A 224 -2.97 15.87 39.93
N LEU A 225 -3.57 15.44 41.04
CA LEU A 225 -3.56 16.20 42.31
C LEU A 225 -2.20 16.06 42.99
N LYS A 226 -1.27 16.98 42.74
CA LYS A 226 0.10 16.90 43.29
C LYS A 226 0.25 17.41 44.72
N ARG A 227 -0.58 18.39 45.09
CA ARG A 227 -0.57 19.03 46.42
C ARG A 227 -1.96 19.40 46.87
N ILE A 228 -2.20 19.33 48.17
CA ILE A 228 -3.42 19.83 48.79
C ILE A 228 -3.10 20.46 50.14
N THR A 229 -3.76 21.56 50.48
CA THR A 229 -3.64 22.20 51.80
C THR A 229 -4.78 21.72 52.69
N ILE A 230 -4.45 21.11 53.82
CA ILE A 230 -5.42 20.64 54.80
C ILE A 230 -5.72 21.78 55.78
N PRO A 231 -6.99 22.16 56.00
CA PRO A 231 -7.35 23.22 56.93
C PRO A 231 -7.00 22.89 58.39
N ASP A 232 -6.63 23.90 59.19
CA ASP A 232 -6.22 23.74 60.61
C ASP A 232 -7.27 23.05 61.50
N GLY A 233 -8.55 23.16 61.14
CA GLY A 233 -9.66 22.55 61.88
C GLY A 233 -9.89 21.06 61.61
N MET A 234 -9.17 20.48 60.64
CA MET A 234 -9.27 19.07 60.26
C MET A 234 -8.64 18.18 61.34
N THR A 235 -9.32 17.10 61.71
CA THR A 235 -8.83 16.18 62.77
C THR A 235 -8.60 14.76 62.30
N ALA A 236 -9.24 14.34 61.20
CA ALA A 236 -9.15 12.96 60.73
C ALA A 236 -9.37 12.80 59.21
N PHE A 237 -8.87 11.70 58.66
CA PHE A 237 -9.17 11.21 57.32
C PHE A 237 -9.90 9.86 57.37
N GLY A 238 -10.86 9.67 56.48
CA GLY A 238 -11.45 8.37 56.17
C GLY A 238 -10.46 7.46 55.42
N ARG A 239 -10.91 6.29 55.01
CA ARG A 239 -10.09 5.30 54.31
C ARG A 239 -9.78 5.75 52.88
N SER A 240 -8.52 5.61 52.47
CA SER A 240 -8.02 5.83 51.10
C SER A 240 -8.37 7.20 50.50
N VAL A 241 -8.50 8.26 51.32
CA VAL A 241 -8.81 9.63 50.85
C VAL A 241 -7.91 10.03 49.68
N PHE A 242 -6.62 9.70 49.74
CA PHE A 242 -5.61 10.00 48.72
C PHE A 242 -5.04 8.75 48.04
N GLY A 243 -5.72 7.60 48.13
CA GLY A 243 -5.28 6.35 47.51
C GLY A 243 -5.24 6.45 45.98
N ASN A 244 -4.22 5.88 45.35
CA ASN A 244 -4.00 5.96 43.88
C ASN A 244 -4.06 7.39 43.31
N SER A 245 -3.84 8.42 44.12
CA SER A 245 -3.76 9.81 43.66
C SER A 245 -2.32 10.17 43.25
N GLY A 246 -2.18 11.30 42.54
CA GLY A 246 -0.87 11.87 42.19
C GLY A 246 -0.21 12.69 43.31
N LEU A 247 -0.70 12.57 44.55
CA LEU A 247 -0.29 13.44 45.66
C LEU A 247 1.16 13.18 46.04
N GLU A 248 2.03 14.18 45.86
CA GLU A 248 3.46 14.10 46.18
C GLU A 248 3.79 14.80 47.49
N THR A 249 3.07 15.88 47.82
CA THR A 249 3.34 16.71 49.00
C THR A 249 2.05 17.14 49.70
N ILE A 250 2.04 17.03 51.03
CA ILE A 250 0.92 17.48 51.86
C ILE A 250 1.39 18.22 53.11
N ASN A 251 0.61 19.22 53.51
CA ASN A 251 0.78 19.94 54.76
C ASN A 251 -0.31 19.48 55.74
N LEU A 252 0.09 18.88 56.86
CA LEU A 252 -0.80 18.37 57.90
C LEU A 252 -0.77 19.31 59.12
N PRO A 253 -1.93 19.75 59.64
CA PRO A 253 -2.01 20.59 60.82
C PRO A 253 -1.65 19.81 62.09
N ALA A 254 -1.25 20.51 63.14
CA ALA A 254 -0.87 19.90 64.43
C ALA A 254 -2.04 19.17 65.13
N GLY A 255 -3.28 19.56 64.81
CA GLY A 255 -4.50 19.00 65.39
C GLY A 255 -4.95 17.65 64.83
N MET A 256 -4.22 17.05 63.89
CA MET A 256 -4.54 15.74 63.35
C MET A 256 -4.48 14.66 64.44
N LYS A 257 -5.51 13.83 64.50
CA LYS A 257 -5.64 12.70 65.44
C LYS A 257 -5.60 11.35 64.75
N ASP A 258 -6.08 11.27 63.51
CA ASP A 258 -6.02 10.05 62.70
C ASP A 258 -5.82 10.37 61.21
N VAL A 259 -4.66 10.02 60.70
CA VAL A 259 -4.28 10.21 59.29
C VAL A 259 -4.08 8.91 58.55
N ARG A 260 -4.00 7.80 59.29
CA ARG A 260 -3.36 6.55 58.83
C ARG A 260 -4.11 5.98 57.63
N GLN A 261 -5.42 5.82 57.79
CA GLN A 261 -6.25 5.22 56.75
C GLN A 261 -6.34 6.11 55.48
N GLY A 262 -6.13 7.41 55.60
CA GLY A 262 -6.26 8.37 54.49
C GLY A 262 -5.25 8.18 53.38
N PHE A 263 -4.07 7.64 53.70
CA PHE A 263 -2.98 7.45 52.75
C PHE A 263 -2.82 6.00 52.30
N TYR A 264 -3.74 5.10 52.65
CA TYR A 264 -3.70 3.74 52.14
C TYR A 264 -3.66 3.73 50.59
N MET A 265 -2.72 2.98 50.01
CA MET A 265 -2.40 2.98 48.56
C MET A 265 -1.95 4.35 47.98
N SER A 266 -1.45 5.27 48.81
CA SER A 266 -0.88 6.53 48.35
C SER A 266 0.61 6.39 47.99
N SER A 267 1.10 7.26 47.11
CA SER A 267 2.52 7.38 46.74
C SER A 267 3.17 8.66 47.29
N ILE A 268 2.63 9.17 48.39
CA ILE A 268 3.07 10.41 49.05
C ILE A 268 4.59 10.37 49.32
N LYS A 269 5.28 11.46 48.94
CA LYS A 269 6.75 11.57 49.06
C LYS A 269 7.17 12.46 50.21
N THR A 270 6.38 13.49 50.51
CA THR A 270 6.76 14.51 51.50
C THR A 270 5.55 14.95 52.31
N VAL A 271 5.74 14.98 53.63
CA VAL A 271 4.74 15.48 54.59
C VAL A 271 5.37 16.58 55.41
N TYR A 272 4.75 17.76 55.41
CA TYR A 272 5.06 18.82 56.37
C TYR A 272 4.04 18.74 57.50
N TYR A 273 4.51 18.41 58.71
CA TYR A 273 3.66 18.28 59.87
C TYR A 273 3.88 19.44 60.83
N ALA A 274 2.82 20.16 61.16
CA ALA A 274 2.91 21.35 62.01
C ALA A 274 3.09 21.05 63.51
N GLY A 275 2.95 19.78 63.93
CA GLY A 275 3.13 19.35 65.32
C GLY A 275 4.60 19.03 65.68
N SER A 276 4.78 18.46 66.88
CA SER A 276 6.08 18.01 67.38
C SER A 276 6.52 16.66 66.79
N LYS A 277 7.81 16.33 66.90
CA LYS A 277 8.34 14.99 66.58
C LYS A 277 7.62 13.89 67.38
N GLU A 278 7.37 14.13 68.66
CA GLU A 278 6.73 13.17 69.57
C GLU A 278 5.25 12.98 69.20
N SER A 279 4.56 14.06 68.86
CA SER A 279 3.17 13.96 68.38
C SER A 279 3.05 13.34 67.00
N TRP A 280 4.06 13.50 66.14
CA TRP A 280 4.15 12.74 64.89
C TRP A 280 4.27 11.24 65.17
N TYR A 281 5.19 10.84 66.05
CA TYR A 281 5.35 9.43 66.42
C TYR A 281 4.08 8.83 67.03
N ALA A 282 3.39 9.56 67.90
CA ALA A 282 2.11 9.11 68.46
C ALA A 282 1.01 8.97 67.39
N LEU A 283 1.07 9.74 66.30
CA LEU A 283 0.13 9.68 65.19
C LEU A 283 0.30 8.42 64.31
N ILE A 284 1.50 7.81 64.36
CA ILE A 284 1.90 6.64 63.54
C ILE A 284 2.38 5.43 64.37
N SER A 285 2.19 5.46 65.69
CA SER A 285 2.82 4.50 66.62
C SER A 285 2.30 3.07 66.53
N ASP A 286 1.11 2.87 65.95
CA ASP A 286 0.61 1.54 65.60
C ASP A 286 1.11 1.19 64.20
N HIS A 287 2.09 0.29 64.13
CA HIS A 287 2.71 -0.19 62.89
C HIS A 287 1.82 -1.19 62.13
N ASP A 288 0.56 -0.80 61.87
CA ASP A 288 -0.30 -1.50 60.93
C ASP A 288 0.02 -1.09 59.49
N ASP A 289 -0.41 -1.92 58.53
CA ASP A 289 -0.12 -1.74 57.10
C ASP A 289 -0.63 -0.39 56.54
N MET A 290 -1.55 0.28 57.24
CA MET A 290 -2.13 1.55 56.81
C MET A 290 -1.21 2.75 57.06
N THR A 291 -0.23 2.64 57.96
CA THR A 291 0.76 3.72 58.23
C THR A 291 1.92 3.74 57.25
N ALA A 292 2.08 2.69 56.45
CA ALA A 292 3.29 2.45 55.68
C ALA A 292 3.64 3.56 54.66
N PRO A 293 2.69 4.16 53.91
CA PRO A 293 2.99 5.28 53.02
C PRO A 293 3.47 6.53 53.77
N LEU A 294 3.03 6.73 55.01
CA LEU A 294 3.49 7.84 55.86
C LEU A 294 4.88 7.58 56.42
N MET A 295 5.21 6.32 56.74
CA MET A 295 6.57 5.93 57.15
C MET A 295 7.58 6.09 56.03
N ALA A 296 7.14 5.87 54.79
CA ALA A 296 7.97 6.00 53.60
C ALA A 296 8.24 7.45 53.16
N ALA A 297 7.39 8.40 53.59
CA ALA A 297 7.51 9.80 53.20
C ALA A 297 8.63 10.52 53.97
N ALA A 298 9.27 11.49 53.32
CA ALA A 298 10.15 12.43 54.00
C ALA A 298 9.31 13.39 54.85
N ILE A 299 9.47 13.30 56.17
CA ILE A 299 8.71 14.10 57.13
C ILE A 299 9.52 15.31 57.55
N TYR A 300 8.89 16.48 57.50
CA TYR A 300 9.47 17.75 57.95
C TYR A 300 8.56 18.41 58.98
N ASP A 301 9.17 19.08 59.96
CA ASP A 301 8.45 19.95 60.88
C ASP A 301 8.06 21.28 60.20
N LYS A 302 7.35 22.14 60.95
CA LYS A 302 6.92 23.47 60.49
C LYS A 302 8.09 24.41 60.11
N ASP A 303 9.29 24.16 60.62
CA ASP A 303 10.48 24.97 60.39
C ASP A 303 11.35 24.38 59.26
N GLY A 304 10.91 23.29 58.64
CA GLY A 304 11.58 22.61 57.54
C GLY A 304 12.69 21.66 57.99
N ASN A 305 12.80 21.36 59.29
CA ASN A 305 13.74 20.35 59.76
C ASN A 305 13.15 18.97 59.57
N ARG A 306 14.00 18.02 59.16
CA ARG A 306 13.57 16.65 58.92
C ARG A 306 13.31 15.92 60.25
N ILE A 307 12.15 15.27 60.35
CA ILE A 307 11.81 14.35 61.42
C ILE A 307 12.32 12.95 61.03
N PRO A 308 13.31 12.37 61.74
CA PRO A 308 13.84 11.05 61.40
C PRO A 308 12.83 9.93 61.70
N LEU A 309 13.02 8.76 61.08
CA LEU A 309 12.37 7.53 61.54
C LEU A 309 12.76 7.26 63.01
N PRO A 310 11.96 6.49 63.77
CA PRO A 310 12.37 5.97 65.07
C PRO A 310 13.71 5.21 64.95
N ASP A 311 14.55 5.25 65.99
CA ASP A 311 15.88 4.60 65.95
C ASP A 311 15.80 3.06 66.02
N SER A 312 14.67 2.52 66.47
CA SER A 312 14.41 1.09 66.57
C SER A 312 12.92 0.77 66.57
N GLY A 313 12.57 -0.45 66.19
CA GLY A 313 11.22 -1.00 66.32
C GLY A 313 11.25 -2.52 66.50
N ASN A 314 10.11 -3.09 66.89
CA ASN A 314 9.93 -4.52 67.06
C ASN A 314 8.53 -4.92 66.59
N LYS A 315 8.45 -6.03 65.86
CA LYS A 315 7.20 -6.68 65.46
C LYS A 315 7.41 -8.19 65.42
N ASP A 316 6.52 -8.93 66.05
CA ASP A 316 6.46 -10.40 65.99
C ASP A 316 7.79 -11.12 66.29
N GLY A 317 8.57 -10.60 67.25
CA GLY A 317 9.86 -11.19 67.64
C GLY A 317 11.05 -10.79 66.77
N VAL A 318 10.82 -10.06 65.67
CA VAL A 318 11.85 -9.44 64.85
C VAL A 318 12.00 -7.96 65.24
N SER A 319 13.22 -7.58 65.56
CA SER A 319 13.62 -6.22 65.90
C SER A 319 14.46 -5.61 64.80
N TRP A 320 14.36 -4.29 64.64
CA TRP A 320 15.24 -3.53 63.76
C TRP A 320 15.84 -2.33 64.49
N LYS A 321 17.04 -1.94 64.07
CA LYS A 321 17.76 -0.76 64.58
C LYS A 321 18.46 -0.03 63.45
N LEU A 322 18.27 1.29 63.37
CA LEU A 322 18.98 2.16 62.43
C LEU A 322 20.13 2.86 63.16
N ASP A 323 21.36 2.46 62.86
CA ASP A 323 22.56 3.10 63.42
C ASP A 323 22.84 4.45 62.76
N SER A 324 23.52 5.34 63.49
CA SER A 324 23.87 6.71 63.03
C SER A 324 24.69 6.78 61.74
N ASP A 325 25.35 5.69 61.34
CA ASP A 325 26.10 5.60 60.09
C ASP A 325 25.21 5.32 58.86
N GLY A 326 23.95 4.93 59.08
CA GLY A 326 22.97 4.52 58.08
C GLY A 326 22.87 3.00 57.89
N THR A 327 23.40 2.20 58.82
CA THR A 327 23.23 0.74 58.82
C THR A 327 21.92 0.35 59.50
N LEU A 328 21.02 -0.30 58.78
CA LEU A 328 19.79 -0.89 59.32
C LEU A 328 20.01 -2.38 59.59
N VAL A 329 19.92 -2.76 60.86
CA VAL A 329 20.14 -4.14 61.34
C VAL A 329 18.82 -4.76 61.74
N PHE A 330 18.50 -5.95 61.22
CA PHE A 330 17.40 -6.80 61.67
C PHE A 330 17.93 -7.97 62.49
N SER A 331 17.32 -8.22 63.65
CA SER A 331 17.68 -9.29 64.58
C SER A 331 16.46 -9.92 65.24
N GLY A 332 16.54 -11.19 65.60
CA GLY A 332 15.44 -11.97 66.15
C GLY A 332 15.22 -13.26 65.36
N GLU A 333 14.10 -13.92 65.62
CA GLU A 333 13.72 -15.15 64.92
C GLU A 333 12.41 -14.92 64.14
N GLY A 334 12.39 -15.27 62.86
CA GLY A 334 11.18 -15.24 62.04
C GLY A 334 11.23 -14.31 60.82
N SER A 335 10.05 -13.89 60.37
CA SER A 335 9.85 -13.06 59.18
C SER A 335 10.02 -11.57 59.48
N ALA A 336 10.81 -10.87 58.66
CA ALA A 336 10.87 -9.42 58.69
C ALA A 336 9.67 -8.80 57.95
N ASP A 337 8.54 -8.68 58.65
CA ASP A 337 7.26 -8.20 58.09
C ASP A 337 6.91 -6.75 58.42
N PHE A 338 7.68 -5.83 57.83
CA PHE A 338 7.51 -4.38 57.96
C PHE A 338 7.05 -3.75 56.63
N VAL A 339 5.80 -4.00 56.23
CA VAL A 339 5.18 -3.52 54.97
C VAL A 339 5.47 -2.03 54.76
N TYR A 340 6.10 -1.70 53.61
CA TYR A 340 6.64 -0.39 53.17
C TYR A 340 7.33 0.50 54.23
N THR A 341 7.69 -0.03 55.39
CA THR A 341 8.10 0.77 56.56
C THR A 341 9.37 1.58 56.28
N PHE A 342 10.25 1.06 55.43
CA PHE A 342 11.53 1.70 55.11
C PHE A 342 11.57 2.26 53.70
N SER A 343 10.50 2.14 52.92
CA SER A 343 10.44 2.60 51.53
C SER A 343 10.81 4.08 51.41
N GLY A 344 11.54 4.47 50.36
CA GLY A 344 11.95 5.84 50.11
C GLY A 344 13.00 6.40 51.07
N ASN A 345 13.44 5.66 52.08
CA ASN A 345 14.27 6.22 53.14
C ASN A 345 15.68 6.54 52.65
N PRO A 346 16.13 7.82 52.71
CA PRO A 346 17.43 8.23 52.22
C PRO A 346 18.58 8.03 53.22
N ASP A 347 18.29 7.69 54.49
CA ASP A 347 19.32 7.52 55.53
C ASP A 347 19.90 6.10 55.52
N ILE A 348 19.13 5.12 55.03
CA ILE A 348 19.57 3.73 54.92
C ILE A 348 20.61 3.62 53.81
N LYS A 349 21.82 3.23 54.21
CA LYS A 349 22.97 3.00 53.32
C LYS A 349 23.37 1.54 53.23
N ARG A 350 23.12 0.76 54.28
CA ARG A 350 23.45 -0.66 54.38
C ARG A 350 22.34 -1.40 55.13
N ILE A 351 21.99 -2.59 54.66
CA ILE A 351 20.98 -3.44 55.30
C ILE A 351 21.65 -4.75 55.71
N VAL A 352 21.46 -5.15 56.97
CA VAL A 352 22.03 -6.37 57.54
C VAL A 352 20.93 -7.17 58.21
N PHE A 353 20.66 -8.37 57.69
CA PHE A 353 19.81 -9.36 58.33
C PHE A 353 20.70 -10.35 59.09
N MET A 354 20.47 -10.50 60.39
CA MET A 354 21.20 -11.45 61.24
C MET A 354 20.66 -12.87 61.10
N GLU A 355 21.46 -13.86 61.49
CA GLU A 355 20.99 -15.25 61.61
C GLU A 355 19.75 -15.33 62.50
N GLY A 356 18.80 -16.18 62.11
CA GLY A 356 17.46 -16.28 62.73
C GLY A 356 16.35 -15.65 61.90
N ILE A 357 16.68 -14.68 61.02
CA ILE A 357 15.71 -14.15 60.05
C ILE A 357 15.52 -15.15 58.91
N THR A 358 14.30 -15.62 58.70
CA THR A 358 13.96 -16.67 57.73
C THR A 358 13.40 -16.12 56.43
N GLU A 359 12.78 -14.95 56.46
CA GLU A 359 12.23 -14.32 55.25
C GLU A 359 12.11 -12.80 55.38
N ILE A 360 12.04 -12.13 54.23
CA ILE A 360 11.50 -10.77 54.10
C ILE A 360 10.10 -10.93 53.53
N GLY A 361 9.08 -11.04 54.39
CA GLY A 361 7.72 -11.34 53.94
C GLY A 361 6.95 -10.13 53.39
N SER A 362 7.45 -8.92 53.62
CA SER A 362 6.79 -7.66 53.23
C SER A 362 7.20 -7.15 51.85
N PRO A 363 6.27 -7.08 50.88
CA PRO A 363 6.50 -6.49 49.56
C PRO A 363 6.99 -5.04 49.66
N GLY A 364 7.97 -4.69 48.82
CA GLY A 364 8.42 -3.30 48.68
C GLY A 364 9.04 -2.66 49.93
N MET A 365 9.45 -3.45 50.93
CA MET A 365 9.96 -2.95 52.22
C MET A 365 11.06 -1.88 52.10
N PHE A 366 11.94 -1.98 51.09
CA PHE A 366 12.99 -0.98 50.80
C PHE A 366 12.87 -0.36 49.41
N THR A 367 11.67 -0.34 48.81
CA THR A 367 11.46 0.30 47.52
C THR A 367 11.91 1.77 47.60
N GLY A 368 12.68 2.27 46.64
CA GLY A 368 13.08 3.69 46.58
C GLY A 368 14.13 4.11 47.61
N CYS A 369 14.72 3.20 48.38
CA CYS A 369 15.85 3.48 49.28
C CYS A 369 17.13 3.79 48.49
N SER A 370 17.16 4.99 47.90
CA SER A 370 18.13 5.40 46.87
C SER A 370 19.58 5.46 47.34
N ASN A 371 19.84 5.41 48.65
CA ASN A 371 21.19 5.42 49.23
C ASN A 371 21.72 4.06 49.67
N VAL A 372 20.92 2.99 49.58
CA VAL A 372 21.35 1.62 49.89
C VAL A 372 22.44 1.19 48.90
N ARG A 373 23.59 0.76 49.42
CA ARG A 373 24.75 0.31 48.63
C ARG A 373 25.03 -1.18 48.76
N GLU A 374 24.69 -1.75 49.92
CA GLU A 374 24.98 -3.13 50.29
C GLU A 374 23.82 -3.75 51.08
N VAL A 375 23.50 -5.00 50.76
CA VAL A 375 22.54 -5.83 51.47
C VAL A 375 23.19 -7.18 51.82
N SER A 376 23.08 -7.58 53.09
CA SER A 376 23.58 -8.86 53.60
C SER A 376 22.42 -9.71 54.10
N CYS A 377 22.19 -10.85 53.45
CA CYS A 377 21.19 -11.85 53.86
C CYS A 377 21.87 -13.04 54.59
N PRO A 378 21.28 -13.58 55.67
CA PRO A 378 21.79 -14.74 56.40
C PRO A 378 21.50 -16.05 55.64
N ALA A 379 22.19 -17.13 55.99
CA ALA A 379 21.97 -18.43 55.36
C ALA A 379 20.59 -19.03 55.71
N SER A 380 20.01 -18.65 56.85
CA SER A 380 18.67 -19.04 57.30
C SER A 380 17.54 -18.53 56.41
N MET A 381 17.80 -17.53 55.55
CA MET A 381 16.76 -16.88 54.76
C MET A 381 16.38 -17.73 53.53
N ILE A 382 15.08 -18.02 53.39
CA ILE A 382 14.53 -18.88 52.32
C ILE A 382 13.61 -18.14 51.35
N LYS A 383 13.14 -16.95 51.71
CA LYS A 383 12.18 -16.16 50.93
C LYS A 383 12.43 -14.66 51.04
N ILE A 384 12.26 -13.96 49.92
CA ILE A 384 12.31 -12.49 49.85
C ILE A 384 11.10 -12.06 48.99
N ALA A 385 10.22 -11.22 49.54
CA ALA A 385 9.01 -10.75 48.87
C ALA A 385 9.29 -9.92 47.61
N ASP A 386 8.25 -9.65 46.83
CA ASP A 386 8.32 -8.89 45.60
C ASP A 386 8.67 -7.41 45.84
N HIS A 387 9.29 -6.79 44.84
CA HIS A 387 9.66 -5.36 44.84
C HIS A 387 10.55 -4.86 46.01
N VAL A 388 11.05 -5.75 46.88
CA VAL A 388 11.74 -5.36 48.13
C VAL A 388 12.88 -4.35 47.90
N PHE A 389 13.71 -4.52 46.85
CA PHE A 389 14.81 -3.61 46.52
C PHE A 389 14.56 -2.77 45.26
N LYS A 390 13.31 -2.64 44.82
CA LYS A 390 12.96 -1.79 43.67
C LYS A 390 13.47 -0.35 43.89
N ASP A 391 13.97 0.30 42.85
CA ASP A 391 14.47 1.68 42.88
C ASP A 391 15.60 1.93 43.91
N CYS A 392 16.30 0.88 44.37
CA CYS A 392 17.56 0.99 45.13
C CYS A 392 18.72 1.34 44.18
N VAL A 393 18.66 2.53 43.58
CA VAL A 393 19.50 2.93 42.43
C VAL A 393 21.01 2.90 42.69
N ARG A 394 21.47 2.89 43.95
CA ARG A 394 22.89 2.82 44.34
C ARG A 394 23.34 1.45 44.84
N LEU A 395 22.47 0.43 44.80
CA LEU A 395 22.81 -0.92 45.24
C LEU A 395 23.90 -1.50 44.33
N THR A 396 25.05 -1.81 44.90
CA THR A 396 26.22 -2.36 44.18
C THR A 396 26.53 -3.79 44.56
N LYS A 397 26.18 -4.20 45.78
CA LYS A 397 26.54 -5.50 46.36
C LYS A 397 25.35 -6.11 47.08
N ILE A 398 24.96 -7.32 46.69
CA ILE A 398 24.02 -8.15 47.41
C ILE A 398 24.44 -9.62 47.35
N SER A 399 24.33 -10.31 48.48
CA SER A 399 24.51 -11.76 48.58
C SER A 399 23.15 -12.39 48.84
N LEU A 400 22.61 -13.09 47.85
CA LEU A 400 21.38 -13.86 47.99
C LEU A 400 21.63 -15.12 48.82
N PRO A 401 20.68 -15.52 49.68
CA PRO A 401 20.85 -16.70 50.54
C PRO A 401 20.75 -17.99 49.72
N SER A 402 21.55 -19.00 50.08
CA SER A 402 21.68 -20.25 49.30
C SER A 402 20.41 -21.12 49.28
N GLY A 403 19.48 -20.90 50.21
CA GLY A 403 18.20 -21.61 50.30
C GLY A 403 17.05 -20.94 49.54
N LEU A 404 17.29 -19.83 48.83
CA LEU A 404 16.24 -19.06 48.16
C LEU A 404 15.57 -19.88 47.03
N GLY A 405 14.26 -20.12 47.13
CA GLY A 405 13.51 -20.91 46.14
C GLY A 405 13.07 -20.15 44.89
N SER A 406 12.84 -18.84 45.03
CA SER A 406 12.35 -17.96 43.97
C SER A 406 12.94 -16.56 44.09
N ILE A 407 13.07 -15.87 42.96
CA ILE A 407 13.24 -14.42 42.90
C ILE A 407 11.89 -13.84 42.52
N GLU A 408 11.27 -13.12 43.44
CA GLU A 408 9.92 -12.58 43.25
C GLU A 408 9.88 -11.41 42.24
N PRO A 409 8.71 -11.06 41.69
CA PRO A 409 8.56 -9.98 40.72
C PRO A 409 9.16 -8.65 41.18
N GLY A 410 9.84 -7.96 40.26
CA GLY A 410 10.40 -6.63 40.48
C GLY A 410 11.45 -6.50 41.60
N LEU A 411 11.99 -7.61 42.13
CA LEU A 411 12.86 -7.59 43.32
C LEU A 411 14.03 -6.59 43.21
N PHE A 412 14.68 -6.50 42.05
CA PHE A 412 15.78 -5.56 41.77
C PHE A 412 15.44 -4.55 40.66
N MET A 413 14.16 -4.27 40.42
CA MET A 413 13.74 -3.31 39.40
C MET A 413 14.44 -1.96 39.64
N ASN A 414 15.05 -1.37 38.61
CA ASN A 414 15.79 -0.10 38.60
C ASN A 414 16.98 -0.03 39.58
N CYS A 415 17.58 -1.15 39.97
CA CYS A 415 18.87 -1.20 40.67
C CYS A 415 20.04 -0.85 39.72
N SER A 416 20.06 0.38 39.21
CA SER A 416 20.89 0.79 38.06
C SER A 416 22.41 0.63 38.23
N LYS A 417 22.91 0.59 39.48
CA LYS A 417 24.33 0.40 39.83
C LYS A 417 24.72 -1.05 40.15
N LEU A 418 23.79 -1.99 40.05
CA LEU A 418 24.08 -3.41 40.30
C LEU A 418 24.86 -3.98 39.10
N GLN A 419 26.11 -4.36 39.31
CA GLN A 419 27.00 -4.80 38.23
C GLN A 419 27.02 -6.31 38.01
N THR A 420 26.87 -7.08 39.07
CA THR A 420 26.87 -8.55 39.08
C THR A 420 25.96 -9.06 40.18
N ILE A 421 25.31 -10.19 39.93
CA ILE A 421 24.55 -10.91 40.96
C ILE A 421 24.72 -12.41 40.75
N SER A 422 24.93 -13.16 41.83
CA SER A 422 24.96 -14.61 41.80
C SER A 422 23.61 -15.15 42.21
N ILE A 423 22.92 -15.83 41.29
CA ILE A 423 21.62 -16.45 41.56
C ILE A 423 21.85 -17.85 42.15
N PRO A 424 21.31 -18.18 43.34
CA PRO A 424 21.45 -19.50 43.94
C PRO A 424 20.87 -20.62 43.06
N SER A 425 21.50 -21.80 43.07
CA SER A 425 21.03 -22.98 42.29
C SER A 425 19.70 -23.58 42.79
N SER A 426 19.24 -23.18 43.98
CA SER A 426 17.93 -23.54 44.53
C SER A 426 16.78 -22.80 43.84
N VAL A 427 17.05 -21.69 43.15
CA VAL A 427 16.03 -20.88 42.50
C VAL A 427 15.39 -21.66 41.34
N ARG A 428 14.06 -21.71 41.30
CA ARG A 428 13.26 -22.34 40.23
C ARG A 428 12.41 -21.36 39.43
N ASN A 429 12.17 -20.17 39.97
CA ASN A 429 11.38 -19.12 39.32
C ASN A 429 12.05 -17.76 39.52
N ILE A 430 12.08 -16.94 38.46
CA ILE A 430 12.52 -15.56 38.48
C ILE A 430 11.39 -14.71 37.88
N GLY A 431 10.73 -13.92 38.72
CA GLY A 431 9.51 -13.18 38.41
C GLY A 431 9.65 -12.12 37.31
N GLU A 432 8.50 -11.61 36.88
CA GLU A 432 8.41 -10.48 35.95
C GLU A 432 9.18 -9.26 36.49
N ASP A 433 9.83 -8.53 35.59
CA ASP A 433 10.60 -7.32 35.91
C ASP A 433 11.74 -7.48 36.96
N ALA A 434 12.12 -8.70 37.36
CA ALA A 434 13.04 -8.93 38.48
C ALA A 434 14.35 -8.13 38.40
N PHE A 435 14.92 -7.96 37.20
CA PHE A 435 16.11 -7.15 36.95
C PHE A 435 15.87 -6.01 35.95
N ASN A 436 14.61 -5.62 35.72
CA ASN A 436 14.30 -4.55 34.78
C ASN A 436 15.00 -3.25 35.20
N GLY A 437 15.74 -2.59 34.32
CA GLY A 437 16.41 -1.32 34.59
C GLY A 437 17.74 -1.44 35.36
N CYS A 438 18.27 -2.65 35.56
CA CYS A 438 19.63 -2.87 36.08
C CYS A 438 20.70 -2.48 35.03
N ALA A 439 20.82 -1.18 34.74
CA ALA A 439 21.57 -0.66 33.59
C ALA A 439 23.06 -1.04 33.56
N GLU A 440 23.73 -1.14 34.72
CA GLU A 440 25.14 -1.55 34.81
C GLU A 440 25.36 -3.07 34.97
N LEU A 441 24.30 -3.90 34.92
CA LEU A 441 24.42 -5.35 35.06
C LEU A 441 25.13 -5.94 33.84
N LYS A 442 26.38 -6.40 34.04
CA LYS A 442 27.23 -6.93 32.95
C LYS A 442 27.08 -8.42 32.75
N ASN A 443 26.89 -9.16 33.85
CA ASN A 443 26.81 -10.60 33.86
C ASN A 443 25.76 -11.05 34.87
N VAL A 444 24.91 -11.96 34.43
CA VAL A 444 23.97 -12.71 35.27
C VAL A 444 23.77 -14.08 34.64
N ALA A 445 23.82 -15.12 35.47
CA ALA A 445 23.54 -16.49 35.06
C ALA A 445 22.28 -16.96 35.79
N PHE A 446 21.32 -17.45 35.01
CA PHE A 446 20.12 -18.07 35.58
C PHE A 446 20.39 -19.57 35.77
N PRO A 447 20.00 -20.16 36.91
CA PRO A 447 20.24 -21.57 37.17
C PRO A 447 19.43 -22.48 36.23
N GLU A 448 19.93 -23.71 36.02
CA GLU A 448 19.17 -24.77 35.38
C GLU A 448 17.91 -25.13 36.19
N GLY A 449 16.84 -25.51 35.49
CA GLY A 449 15.55 -25.85 36.10
C GLY A 449 14.52 -24.72 36.10
N ILE A 450 14.85 -23.54 35.54
CA ILE A 450 13.87 -22.48 35.27
C ILE A 450 13.14 -22.78 33.96
N GLU A 451 11.81 -22.79 34.00
CA GLU A 451 10.97 -23.15 32.84
C GLU A 451 10.75 -22.00 31.85
N ARG A 452 10.83 -20.75 32.31
CA ARG A 452 10.44 -19.56 31.54
C ARG A 452 11.31 -18.35 31.89
N LEU A 453 11.64 -17.54 30.87
CA LEU A 453 12.10 -16.17 31.10
C LEU A 453 10.87 -15.26 31.14
N ASN A 454 10.52 -14.74 32.31
CA ASN A 454 9.30 -13.95 32.52
C ASN A 454 9.36 -12.57 31.85
N ALA A 455 8.19 -11.92 31.76
CA ALA A 455 8.05 -10.65 31.07
C ALA A 455 9.03 -9.62 31.64
N ARG A 456 9.72 -8.90 30.76
CA ARG A 456 10.67 -7.82 31.11
C ARG A 456 11.76 -8.19 32.13
N VAL A 457 12.04 -9.49 32.35
CA VAL A 457 12.93 -9.96 33.43
C VAL A 457 14.33 -9.32 33.42
N LEU A 458 14.88 -9.05 32.23
CA LEU A 458 16.18 -8.40 32.02
C LEU A 458 16.03 -7.12 31.16
N ALA A 459 14.83 -6.56 31.05
CA ALA A 459 14.62 -5.35 30.26
C ALA A 459 15.50 -4.19 30.78
N GLY A 460 16.05 -3.35 29.90
CA GLY A 460 16.87 -2.21 30.28
C GLY A 460 18.24 -2.55 30.89
N CYS A 461 18.66 -3.83 30.90
CA CYS A 461 20.02 -4.24 31.26
C CYS A 461 21.02 -3.83 30.14
N SER A 462 21.22 -2.53 29.98
CA SER A 462 21.92 -1.92 28.85
C SER A 462 23.40 -2.28 28.74
N SER A 463 24.03 -2.75 29.83
CA SER A 463 25.42 -3.23 29.88
C SER A 463 25.58 -4.75 29.73
N LEU A 464 24.49 -5.51 29.59
CA LEU A 464 24.54 -6.97 29.48
C LEU A 464 25.06 -7.36 28.09
N VAL A 465 26.30 -7.87 28.01
CA VAL A 465 26.98 -8.18 26.74
C VAL A 465 26.60 -9.55 26.18
N GLN A 466 26.42 -10.52 27.08
CA GLN A 466 26.11 -11.90 26.77
C GLN A 466 25.12 -12.46 27.79
N PHE A 467 24.29 -13.39 27.34
CA PHE A 467 23.40 -14.15 28.21
C PHE A 467 23.22 -15.56 27.64
N THR A 468 23.37 -16.57 28.48
CA THR A 468 23.11 -17.96 28.10
C THR A 468 21.73 -18.34 28.63
N ILE A 469 20.81 -18.67 27.73
CA ILE A 469 19.49 -19.18 28.10
C ILE A 469 19.66 -20.64 28.59
N PRO A 470 19.24 -20.98 29.82
CA PRO A 470 19.30 -22.36 30.32
C PRO A 470 18.52 -23.33 29.44
N ASP A 471 18.99 -24.57 29.32
CA ASP A 471 18.35 -25.57 28.46
C ASP A 471 16.95 -25.95 28.95
N SER A 472 16.64 -25.76 30.24
CA SER A 472 15.30 -25.98 30.81
C SER A 472 14.24 -24.98 30.33
N VAL A 473 14.63 -23.86 29.71
CA VAL A 473 13.69 -22.81 29.31
C VAL A 473 12.84 -23.24 28.11
N THR A 474 11.53 -23.17 28.27
CA THR A 474 10.53 -23.51 27.24
C THR A 474 9.89 -22.29 26.60
N ARG A 475 9.94 -21.11 27.24
CA ARG A 475 9.34 -19.86 26.72
C ARG A 475 10.15 -18.64 27.13
N ILE A 476 10.28 -17.68 26.20
CA ILE A 476 10.79 -16.33 26.45
C ILE A 476 9.59 -15.39 26.38
N ALA A 477 9.24 -14.71 27.45
CA ALA A 477 8.05 -13.86 27.50
C ALA A 477 8.29 -12.46 26.93
N ASP A 478 7.24 -11.65 26.94
CA ASP A 478 7.20 -10.31 26.37
C ASP A 478 8.26 -9.39 26.98
N GLY A 479 9.03 -8.73 26.12
CA GLY A 479 10.04 -7.78 26.54
C GLY A 479 11.20 -8.33 27.38
N ALA A 480 11.40 -9.65 27.48
CA ALA A 480 12.36 -10.28 28.41
C ALA A 480 13.77 -9.65 28.39
N PHE A 481 14.27 -9.24 27.23
CA PHE A 481 15.55 -8.55 26.99
C PHE A 481 15.37 -7.17 26.34
N LYS A 482 14.18 -6.56 26.43
CA LYS A 482 13.91 -5.26 25.80
C LYS A 482 14.94 -4.22 26.24
N SER A 483 15.54 -3.50 25.30
CA SER A 483 16.55 -2.46 25.53
C SER A 483 17.86 -2.96 26.17
N CYS A 484 18.21 -4.23 26.02
CA CYS A 484 19.56 -4.75 26.32
C CYS A 484 20.55 -4.30 25.23
N SER A 485 20.90 -3.01 25.26
CA SER A 485 21.63 -2.35 24.16
C SER A 485 23.04 -2.88 23.89
N ALA A 486 23.70 -3.53 24.86
CA ALA A 486 25.02 -4.12 24.70
C ALA A 486 25.01 -5.61 24.30
N LEU A 487 23.85 -6.28 24.33
CA LEU A 487 23.75 -7.72 24.04
C LEU A 487 24.14 -7.97 22.59
N ALA A 488 25.25 -8.67 22.35
CA ALA A 488 25.83 -8.81 21.01
C ALA A 488 25.32 -10.04 20.25
N SER A 489 25.08 -11.14 20.96
CA SER A 489 24.58 -12.39 20.40
C SER A 489 23.70 -13.13 21.39
N ILE A 490 22.74 -13.90 20.90
CA ILE A 490 21.90 -14.79 21.72
C ILE A 490 21.69 -16.13 21.02
N THR A 491 21.74 -17.22 21.80
CA THR A 491 21.37 -18.56 21.34
C THR A 491 20.03 -18.93 21.96
N ILE A 492 19.04 -19.25 21.12
CA ILE A 492 17.73 -19.76 21.52
C ILE A 492 17.81 -21.30 21.53
N PRO A 493 17.78 -21.95 22.72
CA PRO A 493 17.94 -23.39 22.84
C PRO A 493 16.71 -24.15 22.30
N LYS A 494 16.91 -25.43 21.98
CA LYS A 494 15.96 -26.27 21.26
C LYS A 494 14.62 -26.46 21.98
N ASN A 495 14.62 -26.28 23.29
CA ASN A 495 13.45 -26.47 24.14
C ASN A 495 12.52 -25.25 24.14
N VAL A 496 12.98 -24.07 23.69
CA VAL A 496 12.16 -22.87 23.58
C VAL A 496 11.10 -23.08 22.48
N THR A 497 9.83 -22.98 22.87
CA THR A 497 8.65 -23.13 22.00
C THR A 497 8.16 -21.79 21.45
N SER A 498 8.38 -20.70 22.19
CA SER A 498 7.85 -19.37 21.88
C SER A 498 8.72 -18.24 22.44
N VAL A 499 8.77 -17.13 21.70
CA VAL A 499 9.39 -15.86 22.04
C VAL A 499 8.31 -14.78 22.00
N GLY A 500 8.14 -14.03 23.09
CA GLY A 500 7.07 -13.06 23.28
C GLY A 500 7.24 -11.76 22.50
N HIS A 501 6.23 -10.90 22.59
CA HIS A 501 6.20 -9.58 21.95
C HIS A 501 7.35 -8.72 22.46
N ARG A 502 8.06 -8.03 21.56
CA ARG A 502 9.17 -7.12 21.89
C ARG A 502 10.28 -7.75 22.75
N ALA A 503 10.43 -9.08 22.76
CA ALA A 503 11.36 -9.79 23.64
C ALA A 503 12.81 -9.26 23.59
N PHE A 504 13.29 -8.84 22.43
CA PHE A 504 14.62 -8.26 22.17
C PHE A 504 14.51 -6.88 21.49
N TYR A 505 13.41 -6.18 21.71
CA TYR A 505 13.18 -4.84 21.14
C TYR A 505 14.26 -3.86 21.63
N ASN A 506 14.80 -2.99 20.76
CA ASN A 506 15.87 -2.04 21.07
C ASN A 506 17.19 -2.66 21.59
N CYS A 507 17.47 -3.93 21.28
CA CYS A 507 18.80 -4.53 21.50
C CYS A 507 19.80 -4.06 20.42
N MET A 508 20.27 -2.81 20.52
CA MET A 508 21.07 -2.13 19.49
C MET A 508 22.38 -2.83 19.10
N SER A 509 23.00 -3.58 20.01
CA SER A 509 24.22 -4.35 19.74
C SER A 509 23.97 -5.75 19.19
N LEU A 510 22.72 -6.24 19.17
CA LEU A 510 22.44 -7.63 18.78
C LEU A 510 22.72 -7.81 17.29
N ARG A 511 23.76 -8.59 16.99
CA ARG A 511 24.23 -8.91 15.62
C ARG A 511 23.88 -10.32 15.19
N THR A 512 23.72 -11.24 16.14
CA THR A 512 23.60 -12.67 15.84
C THR A 512 22.58 -13.32 16.75
N ILE A 513 21.64 -14.03 16.13
CA ILE A 513 20.63 -14.84 16.82
C ILE A 513 20.74 -16.26 16.26
N VAL A 514 21.07 -17.21 17.12
CA VAL A 514 21.19 -18.63 16.76
C VAL A 514 19.95 -19.36 17.26
N ILE A 515 19.14 -19.90 16.37
CA ILE A 515 17.96 -20.69 16.72
C ILE A 515 18.28 -22.17 16.52
N THR A 516 18.15 -22.98 17.57
CA THR A 516 18.50 -24.42 17.52
C THR A 516 17.28 -25.34 17.39
N ARG A 517 16.07 -24.79 17.46
CA ARG A 517 14.81 -25.52 17.27
C ARG A 517 14.30 -25.39 15.83
N LYS A 518 13.73 -26.47 15.32
CA LYS A 518 13.08 -26.53 13.99
C LYS A 518 11.77 -25.74 13.85
N SER A 519 11.06 -25.41 14.93
CA SER A 519 9.78 -24.69 14.85
C SER A 519 9.61 -23.82 16.07
N LEU A 520 9.58 -22.49 15.89
CA LEU A 520 9.61 -21.50 16.95
C LEU A 520 8.59 -20.37 16.65
N SER A 521 7.72 -20.06 17.61
CA SER A 521 6.77 -18.94 17.52
C SER A 521 7.38 -17.62 18.02
N PHE A 522 7.06 -16.49 17.37
CA PHE A 522 7.53 -15.15 17.74
C PHE A 522 6.37 -14.16 17.87
N GLY A 523 6.42 -13.31 18.91
CA GLY A 523 5.50 -12.19 19.09
C GLY A 523 5.88 -10.95 18.25
N TYR A 524 4.93 -10.03 18.12
CA TYR A 524 5.07 -8.73 17.45
C TYR A 524 6.34 -7.98 17.89
N SER A 525 7.10 -7.43 16.93
CA SER A 525 8.33 -6.66 17.15
C SER A 525 9.39 -7.35 18.02
N ALA A 526 9.43 -8.69 18.07
CA ALA A 526 10.34 -9.43 18.95
C ALA A 526 11.81 -9.02 18.84
N PHE A 527 12.28 -8.51 17.68
CA PHE A 527 13.67 -8.13 17.44
C PHE A 527 13.83 -6.73 16.80
N GLU A 528 12.84 -5.85 16.92
CA GLU A 528 12.83 -4.52 16.27
C GLU A 528 13.71 -3.49 17.00
N ILE A 529 14.24 -2.46 16.32
CA ILE A 529 15.05 -1.37 16.88
C ILE A 529 14.48 0.00 16.48
N GLU A 530 13.87 0.73 17.40
CA GLU A 530 13.35 2.09 17.20
C GLU A 530 14.46 3.06 16.72
N ASP A 531 14.31 3.61 15.51
CA ASP A 531 15.13 4.72 15.03
C ASP A 531 14.33 6.02 15.14
N LYS A 532 14.86 6.97 15.92
CA LYS A 532 14.20 8.26 16.19
C LYS A 532 14.39 9.28 15.06
N ASN A 533 15.16 8.96 14.02
CA ASN A 533 15.44 9.82 12.88
C ASN A 533 14.79 9.32 11.57
N ALA A 534 13.96 8.28 11.65
CA ALA A 534 13.17 7.75 10.55
C ALA A 534 12.04 8.71 10.18
N ASP A 535 12.03 9.18 8.93
CA ASP A 535 10.79 9.67 8.34
C ASP A 535 9.80 8.48 8.35
N GLU A 536 8.49 8.70 8.57
CA GLU A 536 7.49 7.63 8.83
C GLU A 536 7.36 6.57 7.70
N SER A 537 8.14 6.68 6.63
CA SER A 537 8.22 5.77 5.48
C SER A 537 9.56 5.03 5.30
N GLU A 538 10.61 5.37 6.06
CA GLU A 538 11.91 4.71 5.97
C GLU A 538 12.56 4.60 7.36
N ILE A 539 12.57 3.39 7.93
CA ILE A 539 13.71 2.73 8.61
C ILE A 539 13.23 1.39 9.19
N LEU A 540 14.09 0.36 9.14
CA LEU A 540 14.42 -0.51 10.29
C LEU A 540 15.53 -1.51 9.90
N ILE A 541 16.76 -1.24 10.35
CA ILE A 541 17.93 -2.11 10.16
C ILE A 541 17.74 -3.39 10.97
N THR A 542 17.30 -4.46 10.33
CA THR A 542 17.33 -5.81 10.88
C THR A 542 18.66 -6.46 10.50
N ARG A 543 19.35 -7.02 11.51
CA ARG A 543 20.65 -7.69 11.37
C ARG A 543 20.49 -9.22 11.37
N ASP A 544 21.49 -9.89 10.82
CA ASP A 544 21.55 -11.32 10.49
C ASP A 544 20.96 -12.26 11.56
N VAL A 545 19.91 -13.01 11.20
CA VAL A 545 19.33 -14.08 12.02
C VAL A 545 19.68 -15.42 11.37
N TYR A 546 20.48 -16.24 12.06
CA TYR A 546 20.93 -17.51 11.52
C TYR A 546 19.95 -18.63 11.91
N TYR A 547 19.29 -19.21 10.90
CA TYR A 547 18.37 -20.33 11.06
C TYR A 547 18.86 -21.55 10.26
N PRO A 548 19.31 -22.64 10.91
CA PRO A 548 19.89 -23.80 10.24
C PRO A 548 18.86 -24.83 9.68
N GLY A 549 17.59 -24.47 9.51
CA GLY A 549 16.52 -25.38 9.04
C GLY A 549 15.90 -24.99 7.68
N THR A 550 14.96 -25.80 7.17
CA THR A 550 14.26 -25.57 5.89
C THR A 550 13.08 -24.60 6.03
N LEU A 551 12.70 -23.91 4.95
CA LEU A 551 11.67 -22.85 4.93
C LEU A 551 10.25 -23.35 5.28
N GLU A 552 9.98 -24.64 5.09
CA GLU A 552 8.73 -25.34 5.44
C GLU A 552 8.40 -25.27 6.94
N GLU A 553 9.41 -25.02 7.78
CA GLU A 553 9.27 -25.00 9.24
C GLU A 553 9.09 -23.56 9.80
N TRP A 554 9.01 -22.56 8.91
CA TRP A 554 9.01 -21.12 9.19
C TRP A 554 7.63 -20.46 8.97
N PHE A 555 6.54 -21.11 9.42
CA PHE A 555 5.19 -20.54 9.36
C PHE A 555 4.90 -19.60 10.53
N PHE A 556 4.62 -18.33 10.24
CA PHE A 556 4.00 -17.38 11.16
C PHE A 556 2.58 -17.86 11.54
N TYR A 557 2.38 -18.30 12.78
CA TYR A 557 1.05 -18.28 13.39
C TYR A 557 0.82 -16.88 13.97
N TYR A 558 0.22 -15.98 13.18
CA TYR A 558 -0.41 -14.78 13.73
C TYR A 558 -1.66 -15.19 14.49
N ASP A 559 -1.70 -14.88 15.78
CA ASP A 559 -2.96 -14.88 16.53
C ASP A 559 -3.89 -13.82 15.94
N ARG A 560 -5.11 -14.23 15.63
CA ARG A 560 -6.01 -13.61 14.66
C ARG A 560 -6.96 -12.62 15.33
N THR A 561 -6.44 -11.76 16.22
CA THR A 561 -7.25 -10.73 16.89
C THR A 561 -6.51 -9.38 16.96
N GLN A 562 -7.14 -8.37 16.35
CA GLN A 562 -6.91 -6.92 16.42
C GLN A 562 -5.96 -6.22 15.42
N TYR A 563 -6.61 -5.40 14.58
CA TYR A 563 -6.19 -4.17 13.89
C TYR A 563 -4.87 -4.08 13.08
N TYR A 564 -5.06 -3.79 11.79
CA TYR A 564 -4.07 -3.38 10.80
C TYR A 564 -3.04 -2.35 11.31
N ARG A 565 -1.76 -2.74 11.29
CA ARG A 565 -0.60 -1.94 10.82
C ARG A 565 0.60 -2.87 10.60
N TYR A 566 1.33 -2.59 9.52
CA TYR A 566 2.36 -3.41 8.89
C TYR A 566 3.50 -3.83 9.84
N ASN A 567 3.77 -5.14 9.92
CA ASN A 567 4.95 -5.69 10.55
C ASN A 567 6.13 -5.63 9.54
N HIS A 568 6.96 -4.59 9.63
CA HIS A 568 8.11 -4.33 8.72
C HIS A 568 9.43 -4.96 9.21
N ALA A 569 9.40 -6.09 9.92
CA ALA A 569 10.63 -6.76 10.36
C ALA A 569 11.25 -7.60 9.21
N LYS A 570 12.29 -7.07 8.55
CA LYS A 570 13.10 -7.78 7.52
C LYS A 570 14.07 -8.79 8.16
N VAL A 571 13.62 -9.92 8.70
CA VAL A 571 14.55 -10.94 9.22
C VAL A 571 15.44 -11.46 8.07
N VAL A 572 16.77 -11.28 8.17
CA VAL A 572 17.74 -11.85 7.22
C VAL A 572 17.90 -13.33 7.57
N LEU A 573 17.30 -14.21 6.77
CA LEU A 573 17.47 -15.66 6.89
C LEU A 573 18.57 -16.14 5.95
N HIS A 574 19.57 -16.82 6.51
CA HIS A 574 20.47 -17.68 5.75
C HIS A 574 19.93 -19.11 5.84
N CYS A 575 19.07 -19.51 4.90
CA CYS A 575 18.62 -20.90 4.77
C CYS A 575 18.73 -21.39 3.32
N ASP A 576 18.95 -22.69 3.15
CA ASP A 576 18.80 -23.38 1.87
C ASP A 576 17.34 -23.85 1.74
N GLY A 577 16.76 -23.74 0.54
CA GLY A 577 15.34 -24.03 0.33
C GLY A 577 15.04 -24.72 -1.00
N ASN A 578 14.00 -25.56 -0.99
CA ASN A 578 13.37 -26.00 -2.22
C ASN A 578 12.19 -25.07 -2.56
N MET A 579 11.94 -24.85 -3.83
CA MET A 579 10.75 -24.14 -4.30
C MET A 579 9.53 -25.06 -4.28
N TYR A 580 8.34 -24.48 -4.19
CA TYR A 580 7.07 -25.22 -4.19
C TYR A 580 6.29 -24.94 -5.47
N ASP A 581 5.66 -25.96 -6.02
CA ASP A 581 4.71 -25.77 -7.11
C ASP A 581 3.43 -25.07 -6.62
N ASN A 582 2.56 -24.69 -7.56
CA ASN A 582 1.28 -24.01 -7.27
C ASN A 582 0.29 -24.84 -6.42
N TYR A 583 0.64 -26.09 -6.05
CA TYR A 583 -0.15 -27.01 -5.23
C TYR A 583 0.53 -27.30 -3.88
N GLY A 584 1.63 -26.63 -3.55
CA GLY A 584 2.35 -26.78 -2.28
C GLY A 584 3.24 -28.03 -2.22
N LYS A 585 3.58 -28.64 -3.36
CA LYS A 585 4.50 -29.78 -3.43
C LYS A 585 5.93 -29.29 -3.71
N VAL A 586 6.90 -29.89 -3.03
CA VAL A 586 8.34 -29.63 -3.23
C VAL A 586 8.69 -29.84 -4.72
N SER A 587 9.11 -28.78 -5.38
CA SER A 587 9.61 -28.80 -6.76
C SER A 587 11.07 -29.28 -6.80
N SER A 588 11.52 -29.71 -7.97
CA SER A 588 12.92 -30.03 -8.25
C SER A 588 13.83 -28.79 -8.32
N VAL A 589 13.26 -27.59 -8.24
CA VAL A 589 13.99 -26.32 -8.20
C VAL A 589 14.36 -25.98 -6.76
N TRP A 590 15.63 -25.67 -6.54
CA TRP A 590 16.21 -25.32 -5.25
C TRP A 590 16.92 -23.98 -5.34
N TRP A 591 17.21 -23.38 -4.20
CA TRP A 591 18.01 -22.17 -4.12
C TRP A 591 18.89 -22.15 -2.87
N THR A 592 20.03 -21.46 -2.97
CA THR A 592 21.00 -21.27 -1.90
C THR A 592 21.46 -19.82 -1.89
N VAL A 593 21.74 -19.25 -0.70
CA VAL A 593 22.28 -17.89 -0.56
C VAL A 593 23.60 -17.94 0.19
N THR A 594 24.67 -17.50 -0.46
CA THR A 594 26.00 -17.44 0.16
C THR A 594 26.10 -16.25 1.12
N ARG A 595 27.09 -16.30 2.03
CA ARG A 595 27.43 -15.19 2.94
C ARG A 595 27.80 -13.90 2.21
N GLU A 596 28.28 -14.00 0.96
CA GLU A 596 28.72 -12.87 0.15
C GLU A 596 27.57 -12.18 -0.60
N GLY A 597 26.37 -12.77 -0.56
CA GLY A 597 25.17 -12.23 -1.20
C GLY A 597 24.87 -12.81 -2.57
N THR A 598 25.45 -13.96 -2.94
CA THR A 598 25.11 -14.65 -4.20
C THR A 598 23.93 -15.59 -3.95
N LEU A 599 22.80 -15.34 -4.63
CA LEU A 599 21.65 -16.25 -4.68
C LEU A 599 21.82 -17.18 -5.89
N SER A 600 22.04 -18.47 -5.65
CA SER A 600 22.04 -19.49 -6.71
C SER A 600 20.69 -20.18 -6.73
N VAL A 601 20.03 -20.21 -7.88
CA VAL A 601 18.80 -20.98 -8.12
C VAL A 601 19.15 -22.11 -9.07
N GLY A 602 18.90 -23.37 -8.70
CA GLY A 602 19.26 -24.53 -9.52
C GLY A 602 18.17 -25.61 -9.51
N GLY A 603 18.42 -26.72 -10.18
CA GLY A 603 17.43 -27.79 -10.40
C GLY A 603 16.73 -27.67 -11.75
N GLU A 604 15.76 -28.56 -12.01
CA GLU A 604 15.00 -28.61 -13.26
C GLU A 604 13.58 -28.08 -13.05
N GLY A 605 13.14 -27.10 -13.85
CA GLY A 605 11.75 -26.63 -13.84
C GLY A 605 11.55 -25.11 -13.87
N GLU A 606 10.47 -24.66 -13.23
CA GLU A 606 9.94 -23.30 -13.32
C GLU A 606 10.05 -22.56 -11.98
N ILE A 607 10.43 -21.28 -12.00
CA ILE A 607 10.39 -20.42 -10.80
C ILE A 607 8.97 -19.88 -10.64
N THR A 608 8.10 -20.55 -9.88
CA THR A 608 6.66 -20.22 -9.80
C THR A 608 6.20 -19.52 -8.52
N SER A 609 7.03 -19.48 -7.46
CA SER A 609 6.67 -18.93 -6.13
C SER A 609 7.52 -17.73 -5.72
N ASP A 610 6.94 -16.80 -4.96
CA ASP A 610 7.65 -15.66 -4.37
C ASP A 610 8.80 -16.15 -3.44
N LEU A 611 10.06 -15.91 -3.81
CA LEU A 611 11.20 -16.16 -2.92
C LEU A 611 11.23 -15.06 -1.86
N HIS A 612 10.77 -15.36 -0.64
CA HIS A 612 10.77 -14.43 0.48
C HIS A 612 12.19 -14.21 1.08
N ILE A 613 13.17 -13.92 0.23
CA ILE A 613 14.55 -13.62 0.59
C ILE A 613 14.69 -12.09 0.72
N ASN A 614 15.41 -11.62 1.75
CA ASN A 614 15.67 -10.19 1.90
C ASN A 614 16.58 -9.69 0.76
N SER A 615 15.95 -9.00 -0.19
CA SER A 615 16.54 -8.59 -1.44
C SER A 615 17.73 -7.61 -1.30
N THR A 616 17.84 -6.85 -0.21
CA THR A 616 18.96 -5.90 -0.02
C THR A 616 20.31 -6.58 0.26
N SER A 617 20.31 -7.86 0.61
CA SER A 617 21.53 -8.64 0.87
C SER A 617 22.00 -9.45 -0.34
N VAL A 618 21.13 -9.63 -1.35
CA VAL A 618 21.44 -10.35 -2.58
C VAL A 618 22.10 -9.38 -3.56
N LYS A 619 23.39 -9.55 -3.81
CA LYS A 619 24.18 -8.72 -4.73
C LYS A 619 24.23 -9.29 -6.14
N GLU A 620 24.16 -10.62 -6.24
CA GLU A 620 24.25 -11.39 -7.48
C GLU A 620 23.21 -12.51 -7.47
N ILE A 621 22.57 -12.77 -8.61
CA ILE A 621 21.69 -13.92 -8.80
C ILE A 621 22.25 -14.79 -9.94
N ILE A 622 22.42 -16.08 -9.67
CA ILE A 622 22.84 -17.08 -10.67
C ILE A 622 21.70 -18.07 -10.88
N ILE A 623 21.15 -18.11 -12.10
CA ILE A 623 20.09 -19.03 -12.48
C ILE A 623 20.74 -20.23 -13.18
N GLY A 624 20.42 -21.44 -12.73
CA GLY A 624 21.02 -22.68 -13.20
C GLY A 624 20.41 -23.19 -14.51
N GLU A 625 21.21 -23.94 -15.27
CA GLU A 625 20.88 -24.44 -16.62
C GLU A 625 19.59 -25.28 -16.72
N GLY A 626 19.04 -25.81 -15.63
CA GLY A 626 17.77 -26.56 -15.66
C GLY A 626 16.50 -25.71 -15.62
N ILE A 627 16.61 -24.39 -15.49
CA ILE A 627 15.47 -23.48 -15.34
C ILE A 627 14.93 -23.02 -16.69
N THR A 628 13.64 -23.21 -16.94
CA THR A 628 12.99 -22.85 -18.20
C THR A 628 12.04 -21.65 -18.10
N TYR A 629 11.53 -21.33 -16.91
CA TYR A 629 10.58 -20.24 -16.70
C TYR A 629 10.94 -19.43 -15.46
N ILE A 630 10.87 -18.09 -15.56
CA ILE A 630 11.08 -17.18 -14.42
C ILE A 630 9.78 -16.44 -14.13
N GLY A 631 9.03 -16.88 -13.12
CA GLY A 631 7.79 -16.24 -12.70
C GLY A 631 7.99 -15.05 -11.76
N LYS A 632 6.91 -14.66 -11.09
CA LYS A 632 6.94 -13.64 -10.03
C LYS A 632 7.71 -14.21 -8.83
N GLY A 633 8.70 -13.47 -8.32
CA GLY A 633 9.31 -13.84 -7.04
C GLY A 633 10.81 -13.68 -6.87
N LEU A 634 11.58 -13.28 -7.89
CA LEU A 634 13.02 -13.07 -7.69
C LEU A 634 13.28 -11.81 -6.84
N PRO A 635 14.13 -11.88 -5.79
CA PRO A 635 14.38 -10.78 -4.86
C PRO A 635 15.41 -9.78 -5.45
N VAL A 636 15.03 -9.06 -6.50
CA VAL A 636 15.98 -8.30 -7.33
C VAL A 636 16.38 -6.91 -6.82
N SER A 637 15.64 -6.30 -5.88
CA SER A 637 15.85 -4.90 -5.41
C SER A 637 17.23 -4.54 -4.83
N GLY A 638 18.09 -5.48 -4.42
CA GLY A 638 19.50 -5.23 -4.05
C GLY A 638 20.53 -5.83 -5.01
N CYS A 639 20.06 -6.53 -6.05
CA CYS A 639 20.91 -7.31 -6.95
C CYS A 639 21.43 -6.46 -8.10
N MET A 640 22.75 -6.35 -8.22
CA MET A 640 23.38 -5.59 -9.31
C MET A 640 23.56 -6.43 -10.57
N ASP A 641 23.76 -7.75 -10.43
CA ASP A 641 24.08 -8.64 -11.55
C ASP A 641 23.25 -9.93 -11.53
N ILE A 642 22.66 -10.27 -12.68
CA ILE A 642 21.88 -11.51 -12.86
C ILE A 642 22.49 -12.31 -14.01
N THR A 643 22.91 -13.55 -13.71
CA THR A 643 23.35 -14.53 -14.70
C THR A 643 22.18 -15.43 -15.08
N MET A 644 21.68 -15.28 -16.31
CA MET A 644 20.57 -16.06 -16.86
C MET A 644 21.09 -17.08 -17.89
N PRO A 645 20.70 -18.36 -17.81
CA PRO A 645 21.11 -19.39 -18.76
C PRO A 645 20.22 -19.36 -20.01
N ASP A 646 20.73 -19.91 -21.12
CA ASP A 646 20.02 -19.95 -22.41
C ASP A 646 18.88 -20.98 -22.44
N THR A 647 18.59 -21.66 -21.33
CA THR A 647 17.45 -22.58 -21.17
C THR A 647 16.16 -21.88 -20.75
N VAL A 648 16.22 -20.63 -20.28
CA VAL A 648 15.03 -19.85 -19.92
C VAL A 648 14.27 -19.45 -21.19
N VAL A 649 13.05 -19.94 -21.34
CA VAL A 649 12.19 -19.67 -22.51
C VAL A 649 11.13 -18.60 -22.26
N GLU A 650 10.80 -18.27 -21.01
CA GLU A 650 9.81 -17.23 -20.69
C GLU A 650 10.13 -16.52 -19.36
N ILE A 651 9.94 -15.19 -19.37
CA ILE A 651 9.93 -14.32 -18.19
C ILE A 651 8.48 -13.93 -17.91
N GLY A 652 8.00 -14.22 -16.71
CA GLY A 652 6.64 -13.99 -16.24
C GLY A 652 6.37 -12.57 -15.73
N GLU A 653 5.17 -12.38 -15.19
CA GLU A 653 4.74 -11.09 -14.64
C GLU A 653 5.63 -10.67 -13.44
N LYS A 654 6.10 -9.42 -13.42
CA LYS A 654 6.90 -8.83 -12.32
C LYS A 654 8.18 -9.57 -11.95
N ALA A 655 8.69 -10.45 -12.82
CA ALA A 655 9.85 -11.29 -12.54
C ALA A 655 11.10 -10.52 -12.06
N PHE A 656 11.34 -9.33 -12.62
CA PHE A 656 12.46 -8.43 -12.32
C PHE A 656 11.98 -7.01 -11.95
N TYR A 657 10.82 -6.90 -11.29
CA TYR A 657 10.26 -5.62 -10.87
C TYR A 657 11.24 -4.87 -9.95
N GLY A 658 11.58 -3.63 -10.29
CA GLY A 658 12.49 -2.78 -9.51
C GLY A 658 13.96 -3.23 -9.53
N TYR A 659 14.40 -3.97 -10.57
CA TYR A 659 15.79 -4.41 -10.68
C TYR A 659 16.77 -3.21 -10.75
N PRO A 660 17.75 -3.08 -9.84
CA PRO A 660 18.64 -1.92 -9.75
C PRO A 660 19.87 -2.03 -10.66
N GLY A 661 20.09 -3.16 -11.34
CA GLY A 661 21.22 -3.35 -12.24
C GLY A 661 21.12 -2.53 -13.53
N SER A 662 22.27 -2.16 -14.09
CA SER A 662 22.35 -1.29 -15.27
C SER A 662 22.12 -2.01 -16.60
N SER A 663 22.28 -3.33 -16.63
CA SER A 663 22.05 -4.19 -17.81
C SER A 663 21.81 -5.62 -17.36
N ILE A 664 21.10 -6.40 -18.18
CA ILE A 664 20.92 -7.84 -17.99
C ILE A 664 21.03 -8.54 -19.34
N ARG A 665 21.74 -9.68 -19.39
CA ARG A 665 21.77 -10.54 -20.57
C ARG A 665 20.56 -11.47 -20.52
N LEU A 666 19.67 -11.34 -21.50
CA LEU A 666 18.52 -12.23 -21.65
C LEU A 666 18.92 -13.54 -22.34
N SER A 667 18.22 -14.62 -22.00
CA SER A 667 18.38 -15.94 -22.63
C SER A 667 18.17 -15.89 -24.14
N ALA A 668 19.03 -16.56 -24.90
CA ALA A 668 18.89 -16.70 -26.35
C ALA A 668 17.67 -17.55 -26.78
N ALA A 669 17.08 -18.34 -25.88
CA ALA A 669 15.86 -19.11 -26.13
C ALA A 669 14.57 -18.39 -25.68
N LEU A 670 14.69 -17.16 -25.16
CA LEU A 670 13.56 -16.42 -24.61
C LEU A 670 12.51 -16.10 -25.69
N THR A 671 11.28 -16.53 -25.48
CA THR A 671 10.15 -16.32 -26.40
C THR A 671 9.21 -15.20 -25.95
N LYS A 672 9.16 -14.90 -24.65
CA LYS A 672 8.19 -13.95 -24.11
C LYS A 672 8.71 -13.20 -22.88
N ILE A 673 8.40 -11.90 -22.81
CA ILE A 673 8.62 -11.04 -21.65
C ILE A 673 7.25 -10.65 -21.09
N GLY A 674 6.99 -11.01 -19.83
CA GLY A 674 5.70 -10.82 -19.16
C GLY A 674 5.37 -9.37 -18.81
N ALA A 675 4.14 -9.17 -18.33
CA ALA A 675 3.67 -7.86 -17.90
C ALA A 675 4.46 -7.36 -16.67
N GLU A 676 4.79 -6.07 -16.64
CA GLU A 676 5.50 -5.43 -15.53
C GLU A 676 6.85 -6.10 -15.18
N ALA A 677 7.40 -6.95 -16.07
CA ALA A 677 8.54 -7.81 -15.80
C ALA A 677 9.78 -7.04 -15.32
N PHE A 678 10.04 -5.85 -15.87
CA PHE A 678 11.14 -4.96 -15.51
C PHE A 678 10.64 -3.58 -15.07
N MET A 679 9.38 -3.43 -14.64
CA MET A 679 8.84 -2.13 -14.25
C MET A 679 9.67 -1.50 -13.11
N TYR A 680 9.94 -0.18 -13.16
CA TYR A 680 10.82 0.56 -12.24
C TYR A 680 12.29 0.11 -12.20
N SER A 681 12.77 -0.64 -13.20
CA SER A 681 14.18 -1.06 -13.22
C SER A 681 15.13 0.11 -13.53
N ALA A 682 16.34 0.05 -12.98
CA ALA A 682 17.41 1.01 -13.23
C ALA A 682 18.25 0.67 -14.48
N LEU A 683 17.77 -0.25 -15.31
CA LEU A 683 18.38 -0.64 -16.59
C LEU A 683 18.71 0.60 -17.42
N LYS A 684 19.95 0.67 -17.92
CA LYS A 684 20.41 1.64 -18.92
C LYS A 684 20.29 1.09 -20.33
N THR A 685 20.57 -0.21 -20.50
CA THR A 685 20.51 -0.86 -21.81
C THR A 685 19.84 -2.23 -21.71
N ILE A 686 19.07 -2.58 -22.73
CA ILE A 686 18.52 -3.94 -22.92
C ILE A 686 18.62 -4.34 -24.38
N GLU A 687 19.02 -5.59 -24.64
CA GLU A 687 18.97 -6.21 -25.96
C GLU A 687 17.93 -7.34 -25.95
N ILE A 688 16.92 -7.24 -26.80
CA ILE A 688 15.84 -8.21 -26.93
C ILE A 688 16.29 -9.33 -27.90
N PRO A 689 16.31 -10.60 -27.45
CA PRO A 689 16.67 -11.75 -28.29
C PRO A 689 15.77 -11.89 -29.52
N SER A 690 16.30 -12.44 -30.62
CA SER A 690 15.55 -12.59 -31.87
C SER A 690 14.35 -13.54 -31.74
N THR A 691 14.35 -14.41 -30.74
CA THR A 691 13.30 -15.40 -30.46
C THR A 691 12.07 -14.83 -29.78
N VAL A 692 12.15 -13.63 -29.18
CA VAL A 692 11.03 -13.02 -28.45
C VAL A 692 9.93 -12.63 -29.43
N THR A 693 8.69 -13.07 -29.18
CA THR A 693 7.51 -12.76 -29.99
C THR A 693 6.61 -11.69 -29.36
N GLU A 694 6.67 -11.51 -28.03
CA GLU A 694 5.84 -10.55 -27.30
C GLU A 694 6.59 -9.85 -26.14
N ILE A 695 6.38 -8.53 -26.03
CA ILE A 695 6.71 -7.72 -24.85
C ILE A 695 5.42 -7.32 -24.14
N GLY A 696 5.25 -7.80 -22.90
CA GLY A 696 4.04 -7.65 -22.09
C GLY A 696 3.73 -6.22 -21.62
N SER A 697 2.50 -6.04 -21.11
CA SER A 697 2.02 -4.71 -20.70
C SER A 697 2.88 -4.15 -19.59
N ARG A 698 3.28 -2.87 -19.69
CA ARG A 698 4.17 -2.21 -18.71
C ARG A 698 5.50 -2.91 -18.44
N ALA A 699 5.94 -3.82 -19.32
CA ALA A 699 7.15 -4.63 -19.10
C ALA A 699 8.37 -3.80 -18.67
N PHE A 700 8.60 -2.63 -19.27
CA PHE A 700 9.67 -1.69 -18.95
C PHE A 700 9.13 -0.32 -18.52
N CYS A 701 7.92 -0.25 -17.96
CA CYS A 701 7.32 1.01 -17.52
C CYS A 701 8.11 1.62 -16.35
N ASN A 702 8.28 2.94 -16.33
CA ASN A 702 9.08 3.67 -15.35
C ASN A 702 10.57 3.26 -15.27
N CYS A 703 11.13 2.63 -16.31
CA CYS A 703 12.57 2.47 -16.46
C CYS A 703 13.23 3.79 -16.87
N THR A 704 13.24 4.76 -15.96
CA THR A 704 13.68 6.15 -16.22
C THR A 704 15.15 6.27 -16.60
N ASN A 705 15.97 5.27 -16.31
CA ASN A 705 17.37 5.20 -16.71
C ASN A 705 17.62 4.55 -18.07
N LEU A 706 16.59 3.99 -18.72
CA LEU A 706 16.76 3.24 -19.97
C LEU A 706 17.14 4.19 -21.10
N GLU A 707 18.39 4.10 -21.56
CA GLU A 707 18.96 4.90 -22.63
C GLU A 707 18.84 4.19 -23.99
N LYS A 708 18.93 2.86 -24.01
CA LYS A 708 18.91 2.06 -25.25
C LYS A 708 18.13 0.75 -25.10
N CYS A 709 17.22 0.51 -26.03
CA CYS A 709 16.58 -0.79 -26.26
C CYS A 709 16.90 -1.24 -27.69
N SER A 710 17.63 -2.34 -27.85
CA SER A 710 17.98 -2.92 -29.17
C SER A 710 17.35 -4.29 -29.36
N PHE A 711 17.24 -4.71 -30.61
CA PHE A 711 16.69 -6.01 -31.00
C PHE A 711 17.73 -6.73 -31.84
N GLN A 712 17.94 -8.02 -31.60
CA GLN A 712 18.84 -8.82 -32.41
C GLN A 712 18.34 -8.93 -33.86
N GLU A 713 19.26 -9.15 -34.81
CA GLU A 713 18.92 -9.34 -36.21
C GLU A 713 17.89 -10.47 -36.39
N LYS A 714 16.97 -10.31 -37.36
CA LYS A 714 15.89 -11.28 -37.63
C LYS A 714 15.00 -11.55 -36.42
N SER A 715 14.65 -10.49 -35.68
CA SER A 715 13.67 -10.56 -34.59
C SER A 715 12.33 -11.16 -35.04
N ASN A 716 11.73 -11.97 -34.17
CA ASN A 716 10.38 -12.53 -34.29
C ASN A 716 9.34 -11.70 -33.50
N LEU A 717 9.71 -10.53 -32.99
CA LEU A 717 8.82 -9.72 -32.16
C LEU A 717 7.61 -9.27 -32.97
N GLU A 718 6.42 -9.71 -32.59
CA GLU A 718 5.17 -9.36 -33.27
C GLU A 718 4.43 -8.23 -32.55
N THR A 719 4.41 -8.29 -31.20
CA THR A 719 3.56 -7.42 -30.38
C THR A 719 4.31 -6.74 -29.24
N ILE A 720 4.09 -5.42 -29.09
CA ILE A 720 4.46 -4.64 -27.91
C ILE A 720 3.18 -4.16 -27.23
N ARG A 721 2.94 -4.58 -25.99
CA ARG A 721 1.66 -4.37 -25.28
C ARG A 721 1.56 -2.99 -24.61
N TYR A 722 0.38 -2.73 -24.04
CA TYR A 722 -0.01 -1.48 -23.39
C TYR A 722 1.07 -0.94 -22.43
N GLN A 723 1.48 0.32 -22.62
CA GLN A 723 2.48 1.00 -21.78
C GLN A 723 3.83 0.29 -21.60
N ALA A 724 4.21 -0.64 -22.49
CA ALA A 724 5.42 -1.46 -22.35
C ALA A 724 6.70 -0.66 -22.04
N PHE A 725 6.87 0.53 -22.62
CA PHE A 725 8.02 1.43 -22.39
C PHE A 725 7.57 2.81 -21.89
N ALA A 726 6.44 2.91 -21.19
CA ALA A 726 5.97 4.20 -20.69
C ALA A 726 6.93 4.79 -19.62
N ASN A 727 7.09 6.11 -19.62
CA ASN A 727 7.98 6.88 -18.72
C ASN A 727 9.46 6.44 -18.76
N CYS A 728 9.93 5.97 -19.92
CA CYS A 728 11.36 5.77 -20.19
C CYS A 728 12.00 7.10 -20.64
N SER A 729 12.17 8.03 -19.70
CA SER A 729 12.54 9.43 -20.00
C SER A 729 13.93 9.62 -20.62
N LYS A 730 14.85 8.65 -20.51
CA LYS A 730 16.16 8.67 -21.19
C LYS A 730 16.18 7.94 -22.54
N LEU A 731 15.10 7.26 -22.91
CA LEU A 731 15.02 6.53 -24.18
C LEU A 731 14.75 7.53 -25.30
N THR A 732 15.81 7.92 -26.03
CA THR A 732 15.73 8.97 -27.07
C THR A 732 15.54 8.42 -28.48
N SER A 733 15.80 7.13 -28.68
CA SER A 733 15.70 6.49 -29.98
C SER A 733 15.28 5.03 -29.85
N ILE A 734 14.38 4.55 -30.72
CA ILE A 734 14.03 3.12 -30.80
C ILE A 734 13.84 2.66 -32.24
N ALA A 735 14.52 1.58 -32.64
CA ALA A 735 14.38 0.98 -33.96
C ALA A 735 13.53 -0.28 -33.88
N LEU A 736 12.24 -0.20 -34.20
CA LEU A 736 11.35 -1.35 -34.17
C LEU A 736 11.69 -2.33 -35.31
N PRO A 737 11.78 -3.65 -35.04
CA PRO A 737 12.01 -4.65 -36.08
C PRO A 737 10.87 -4.75 -37.10
N ASP A 738 11.18 -5.23 -38.32
CA ASP A 738 10.20 -5.43 -39.40
C ASP A 738 9.12 -6.49 -39.09
N SER A 739 9.36 -7.33 -38.09
CA SER A 739 8.42 -8.33 -37.60
C SER A 739 7.25 -7.72 -36.82
N VAL A 740 7.43 -6.54 -36.23
CA VAL A 740 6.43 -5.93 -35.34
C VAL A 740 5.21 -5.53 -36.15
N CYS A 741 4.06 -6.10 -35.80
CA CYS A 741 2.78 -5.86 -36.47
C CYS A 741 1.79 -5.10 -35.58
N SER A 742 2.00 -5.09 -34.26
CA SER A 742 1.14 -4.37 -33.31
C SER A 742 1.93 -3.73 -32.17
N VAL A 743 1.64 -2.47 -31.89
CA VAL A 743 2.12 -1.74 -30.71
C VAL A 743 0.91 -1.11 -30.03
N GLU A 744 0.57 -1.56 -28.84
CA GLU A 744 -0.65 -1.13 -28.17
C GLU A 744 -0.55 0.32 -27.62
N THR A 745 -1.71 0.84 -27.23
CA THR A 745 -1.90 2.23 -26.79
C THR A 745 -0.91 2.61 -25.68
N GLU A 746 -0.37 3.84 -25.76
CA GLU A 746 0.57 4.41 -24.79
C GLU A 746 1.88 3.63 -24.56
N ALA A 747 2.25 2.68 -25.43
CA ALA A 747 3.48 1.91 -25.26
C ALA A 747 4.73 2.77 -25.01
N PHE A 748 4.81 3.98 -25.58
CA PHE A 748 5.94 4.90 -25.41
C PHE A 748 5.58 6.22 -24.71
N ARG A 749 4.44 6.28 -24.01
CA ARG A 749 3.97 7.49 -23.32
C ARG A 749 5.05 8.06 -22.39
N TYR A 750 5.25 9.38 -22.39
CA TYR A 750 6.26 10.08 -21.58
C TYR A 750 7.71 9.56 -21.75
N SER A 751 8.01 8.90 -22.88
CA SER A 751 9.39 8.65 -23.30
C SER A 751 9.91 9.84 -24.10
N SER A 752 11.22 10.12 -24.03
CA SER A 752 11.83 11.26 -24.73
C SER A 752 12.27 10.92 -26.16
N ILE A 753 11.48 10.11 -26.88
CA ILE A 753 11.87 9.57 -28.19
C ILE A 753 11.89 10.70 -29.24
N LYS A 754 13.07 10.96 -29.79
CA LYS A 754 13.32 11.94 -30.85
C LYS A 754 13.52 11.29 -32.22
N LYS A 755 13.93 10.02 -32.24
CA LYS A 755 14.13 9.24 -33.47
C LYS A 755 13.44 7.88 -33.35
N ILE A 756 12.71 7.45 -34.37
CA ILE A 756 12.07 6.14 -34.37
C ILE A 756 12.15 5.46 -35.73
N ARG A 757 12.41 4.15 -35.77
CA ARG A 757 12.17 3.33 -36.97
C ARG A 757 10.83 2.61 -36.82
N ILE A 758 9.93 2.77 -37.79
CA ILE A 758 8.59 2.20 -37.81
C ILE A 758 8.48 1.20 -38.98
N PRO A 759 8.08 -0.05 -38.74
CA PRO A 759 7.90 -1.05 -39.78
C PRO A 759 6.64 -0.78 -40.62
N SER A 760 6.65 -1.18 -41.89
CA SER A 760 5.51 -0.99 -42.79
C SER A 760 4.30 -1.88 -42.47
N ARG A 761 4.50 -2.95 -41.69
CA ARG A 761 3.46 -3.94 -41.33
C ARG A 761 2.62 -3.55 -40.11
N LEU A 762 2.93 -2.42 -39.46
CA LEU A 762 2.29 -2.00 -38.23
C LEU A 762 0.79 -1.68 -38.45
N ASP A 763 -0.08 -2.16 -37.56
CA ASP A 763 -1.51 -1.90 -37.64
C ASP A 763 -1.85 -0.41 -37.40
N LYS A 764 -3.05 0.02 -37.82
CA LYS A 764 -3.47 1.43 -37.72
C LYS A 764 -3.75 1.90 -36.29
N GLU A 765 -4.11 0.99 -35.39
CA GLU A 765 -4.40 1.35 -33.99
C GLU A 765 -3.10 1.68 -33.24
N SER A 766 -1.98 1.13 -33.71
CA SER A 766 -0.65 1.35 -33.15
C SER A 766 -0.17 2.80 -33.24
N VAL A 767 -0.84 3.64 -34.05
CA VAL A 767 -0.55 5.07 -34.09
C VAL A 767 -0.72 5.75 -32.72
N TRP A 768 -1.60 5.21 -31.86
CA TRP A 768 -1.85 5.73 -30.52
C TRP A 768 -0.78 5.34 -29.49
N ALA A 769 0.13 4.42 -29.84
CA ALA A 769 1.29 4.10 -29.01
C ALA A 769 2.23 5.31 -28.83
N PHE A 770 2.20 6.25 -29.78
CA PHE A 770 3.09 7.40 -29.87
C PHE A 770 2.42 8.73 -29.43
N ARG A 771 1.23 8.68 -28.84
CA ARG A 771 0.50 9.89 -28.41
C ARG A 771 1.09 10.47 -27.11
N PHE A 772 1.44 11.76 -27.12
CA PHE A 772 1.81 12.53 -25.93
C PHE A 772 0.58 13.31 -25.43
N TRP A 773 0.24 13.21 -24.14
CA TRP A 773 -1.07 13.66 -23.64
C TRP A 773 -1.14 15.18 -23.37
N ASP A 774 0.00 15.89 -23.25
CA ASP A 774 0.04 17.21 -22.61
C ASP A 774 0.75 18.34 -23.40
N GLY A 775 0.99 18.21 -24.72
CA GLY A 775 1.65 19.28 -25.52
C GLY A 775 1.64 19.05 -27.03
N GLU A 776 2.08 20.07 -27.81
CA GLU A 776 2.38 19.87 -29.24
C GLU A 776 3.46 18.78 -29.38
N PRO A 777 3.34 17.86 -30.37
CA PRO A 777 4.35 16.82 -30.54
C PRO A 777 5.71 17.46 -30.81
N ASP A 778 6.72 17.09 -30.01
CA ASP A 778 8.11 17.50 -30.24
C ASP A 778 8.55 17.09 -31.66
N PRO A 779 9.46 17.86 -32.31
CA PRO A 779 10.03 17.46 -33.59
C PRO A 779 10.68 16.08 -33.49
N MET A 780 10.22 15.14 -34.33
CA MET A 780 10.64 13.74 -34.31
C MET A 780 11.08 13.29 -35.71
N ASP A 781 12.22 12.61 -35.81
CA ASP A 781 12.66 11.96 -37.05
C ASP A 781 12.09 10.53 -37.11
N VAL A 782 11.23 10.26 -38.09
CA VAL A 782 10.58 8.96 -38.29
C VAL A 782 11.17 8.27 -39.52
N TYR A 783 11.78 7.10 -39.32
CA TYR A 783 12.30 6.24 -40.37
C TYR A 783 11.27 5.15 -40.67
N TYR A 784 10.44 5.35 -41.67
CA TYR A 784 9.35 4.44 -42.02
C TYR A 784 9.78 3.46 -43.11
N ASN A 785 9.73 2.15 -42.84
CA ASN A 785 10.14 1.08 -43.76
C ASN A 785 9.11 0.78 -44.87
N GLY A 786 8.37 1.81 -45.30
CA GLY A 786 7.34 1.71 -46.33
C GLY A 786 7.27 2.96 -47.18
N THR A 787 6.22 3.01 -47.99
CA THR A 787 5.95 4.08 -48.95
C THR A 787 5.11 5.21 -48.35
N PRO A 788 5.08 6.42 -48.95
CA PRO A 788 4.23 7.52 -48.50
C PRO A 788 2.74 7.18 -48.53
N ALA A 789 2.32 6.29 -49.45
CA ALA A 789 0.95 5.82 -49.53
C ALA A 789 0.59 4.94 -48.32
N GLU A 790 1.49 4.04 -47.92
CA GLU A 790 1.30 3.19 -46.73
C GLU A 790 1.34 4.04 -45.45
N TRP A 791 2.25 5.02 -45.38
CA TRP A 791 2.31 5.98 -44.27
C TRP A 791 1.02 6.79 -44.10
N GLN A 792 0.43 7.26 -45.19
CA GLN A 792 -0.87 7.94 -45.15
C GLN A 792 -1.99 7.01 -44.65
N GLN A 793 -1.95 5.72 -45.00
CA GLN A 793 -2.91 4.74 -44.51
C GLN A 793 -2.73 4.42 -43.03
N PHE A 794 -1.48 4.42 -42.54
CA PHE A 794 -1.11 4.21 -41.14
C PHE A 794 -1.50 5.41 -40.27
N CYS A 795 -1.12 6.63 -40.65
CA CYS A 795 -1.41 7.84 -39.87
C CYS A 795 -2.88 8.31 -39.97
N GLY A 796 -3.53 8.09 -41.11
CA GLY A 796 -4.88 8.63 -41.34
C GLY A 796 -4.92 10.16 -41.15
N THR A 797 -5.84 10.66 -40.31
CA THR A 797 -6.01 12.09 -39.98
C THR A 797 -5.46 12.45 -38.60
N THR A 798 -4.65 11.60 -37.99
CA THR A 798 -4.15 11.83 -36.63
C THR A 798 -3.09 12.93 -36.58
N SER A 799 -3.07 13.70 -35.48
CA SER A 799 -2.06 14.75 -35.24
C SER A 799 -0.77 14.21 -34.59
N VAL A 800 -0.69 12.91 -34.27
CA VAL A 800 0.44 12.31 -33.54
C VAL A 800 1.80 12.60 -34.20
N PHE A 801 1.87 12.56 -35.53
CA PHE A 801 3.10 12.83 -36.29
C PHE A 801 3.08 14.20 -37.01
N GLN A 802 2.27 15.15 -36.56
CA GLN A 802 2.07 16.43 -37.26
C GLN A 802 3.37 17.24 -37.42
N ASN A 803 4.28 17.16 -36.44
CA ASN A 803 5.58 17.84 -36.45
C ASN A 803 6.76 16.91 -36.80
N ALA A 804 6.49 15.69 -37.26
CA ALA A 804 7.52 14.72 -37.56
C ALA A 804 8.13 14.92 -38.96
N VAL A 805 9.44 14.73 -39.06
CA VAL A 805 10.15 14.58 -40.35
C VAL A 805 10.15 13.10 -40.70
N VAL A 806 9.47 12.73 -41.78
CA VAL A 806 9.33 11.33 -42.19
C VAL A 806 10.30 11.00 -43.31
N HIS A 807 11.15 10.00 -43.05
CA HIS A 807 12.10 9.40 -43.95
C HIS A 807 11.56 8.05 -44.43
N PHE A 808 11.37 7.89 -45.74
CA PHE A 808 10.77 6.68 -46.31
C PHE A 808 11.83 5.70 -46.83
N LEU A 809 11.69 4.43 -46.45
CA LEU A 809 12.65 3.34 -46.69
C LEU A 809 11.95 2.06 -47.21
N PRO A 810 11.31 2.07 -48.39
CA PRO A 810 10.50 0.94 -48.89
C PRO A 810 11.25 -0.39 -49.09
N ASP A 811 12.60 -0.34 -49.16
CA ASP A 811 13.48 -1.52 -49.25
C ASP A 811 14.74 -1.34 -48.38
N GLY A 812 14.62 -0.65 -47.24
CA GLY A 812 15.77 -0.27 -46.40
C GLY A 812 16.68 0.79 -47.04
N ARG A 813 16.23 1.45 -48.11
CA ARG A 813 16.96 2.50 -48.83
C ARG A 813 16.07 3.72 -49.08
N PRO A 814 16.64 4.95 -49.11
CA PRO A 814 15.87 6.15 -49.40
C PRO A 814 15.35 6.14 -50.84
N TYR A 815 14.27 6.89 -51.09
CA TYR A 815 13.67 7.00 -52.43
C TYR A 815 14.65 7.45 -53.50
N LYS A 816 14.61 6.79 -54.66
CA LYS A 816 15.36 7.24 -55.83
C LYS A 816 14.93 8.65 -56.25
N THR A 817 15.90 9.44 -56.69
CA THR A 817 15.65 10.71 -57.40
C THR A 817 15.98 10.54 -58.88
N GLU A 818 15.35 11.35 -59.72
CA GLU A 818 15.57 11.34 -61.16
C GLU A 818 16.00 12.73 -61.63
N ILE A 819 16.90 12.77 -62.60
CA ILE A 819 17.34 14.00 -63.25
C ILE A 819 16.14 14.60 -63.99
N SER A 820 15.79 15.83 -63.64
CA SER A 820 14.71 16.58 -64.29
C SER A 820 15.21 17.38 -65.49
N SER A 821 16.45 17.89 -65.44
CA SER A 821 17.12 18.49 -66.60
C SER A 821 18.64 18.48 -66.45
N VAL A 822 19.35 18.47 -67.58
CA VAL A 822 20.79 18.73 -67.66
C VAL A 822 21.03 19.74 -68.78
N SER A 823 21.83 20.78 -68.52
CA SER A 823 22.12 21.84 -69.50
C SER A 823 23.54 22.36 -69.38
N SER A 824 24.12 22.82 -70.50
CA SER A 824 25.42 23.48 -70.55
C SER A 824 25.16 24.92 -70.98
N LEU A 825 25.05 25.82 -70.00
CA LEU A 825 24.66 27.22 -70.23
C LEU A 825 25.87 28.13 -70.51
N LEU A 826 27.08 27.68 -70.16
CA LEU A 826 28.35 28.39 -70.33
C LEU A 826 29.45 27.40 -70.73
N PRO A 827 30.47 27.83 -71.49
CA PRO A 827 31.61 26.98 -71.85
C PRO A 827 32.26 26.37 -70.60
N GLY A 828 32.55 25.07 -70.66
CA GLY A 828 33.15 24.32 -69.55
C GLY A 828 32.24 24.09 -68.34
N GLN A 829 30.94 24.39 -68.43
CA GLN A 829 29.99 24.24 -67.31
C GLN A 829 28.81 23.32 -67.63
N MET A 830 28.36 22.57 -66.62
CA MET A 830 27.07 21.88 -66.64
C MET A 830 26.24 22.25 -65.41
N LYS A 831 24.93 22.38 -65.61
CA LYS A 831 23.92 22.51 -64.57
C LYS A 831 22.99 21.29 -64.61
N LEU A 832 22.92 20.58 -63.49
CA LEU A 832 22.00 19.47 -63.27
C LEU A 832 20.84 19.92 -62.38
N THR A 833 19.62 19.51 -62.69
CA THR A 833 18.47 19.59 -61.78
C THR A 833 17.81 18.23 -61.62
N TRP A 834 17.21 17.95 -60.47
CA TRP A 834 16.52 16.67 -60.18
C TRP A 834 15.23 16.87 -59.39
N ASN A 835 14.42 15.81 -59.32
CA ASN A 835 13.20 15.81 -58.52
C ASN A 835 13.52 15.77 -57.02
N ARG A 836 12.88 16.63 -56.23
CA ARG A 836 13.02 16.63 -54.78
C ARG A 836 12.51 15.30 -54.20
N VAL A 837 13.32 14.68 -53.35
CA VAL A 837 12.91 13.60 -52.46
C VAL A 837 12.78 14.20 -51.06
N GLN A 838 11.57 14.26 -50.52
CA GLN A 838 11.33 14.86 -49.21
C GLN A 838 11.97 14.02 -48.10
N GLY A 839 12.61 14.68 -47.14
CA GLY A 839 13.16 14.02 -45.94
C GLY A 839 14.51 13.33 -46.15
N VAL A 840 15.25 13.53 -47.24
CA VAL A 840 16.61 12.94 -47.36
C VAL A 840 17.67 13.88 -46.77
N SER A 841 18.78 13.32 -46.27
CA SER A 841 19.93 14.10 -45.77
C SER A 841 20.63 14.90 -46.88
N GLY A 842 20.46 14.48 -48.15
CA GLY A 842 21.03 15.14 -49.31
C GLY A 842 21.00 14.27 -50.56
N TYR A 843 21.86 14.61 -51.51
CA TYR A 843 22.02 13.91 -52.78
C TYR A 843 23.49 13.67 -53.09
N GLN A 844 23.78 12.57 -53.78
CA GLN A 844 25.09 12.29 -54.34
C GLN A 844 24.99 12.24 -55.86
N LEU A 845 25.92 12.91 -56.52
CA LEU A 845 26.04 12.99 -57.96
C LEU A 845 27.31 12.29 -58.40
N ARG A 846 27.31 11.73 -59.61
CA ARG A 846 28.53 11.27 -60.27
C ARG A 846 28.55 11.62 -61.75
N TYR A 847 29.73 11.91 -62.28
CA TYR A 847 29.92 12.26 -63.69
C TYR A 847 31.23 11.69 -64.26
N ALA A 848 31.19 11.23 -65.51
CA ALA A 848 32.33 10.61 -66.21
C ALA A 848 32.30 10.92 -67.72
N LEU A 849 33.44 10.77 -68.39
CA LEU A 849 33.53 10.77 -69.86
C LEU A 849 33.14 9.40 -70.48
N ASP A 850 33.14 8.35 -69.66
CA ASP A 850 32.80 6.99 -70.08
C ASP A 850 31.36 6.62 -69.67
N PRO A 851 30.52 6.12 -70.59
CA PRO A 851 29.16 5.68 -70.31
C PRO A 851 29.05 4.59 -69.25
N SER A 852 30.10 3.80 -69.00
CA SER A 852 30.07 2.74 -67.98
C SER A 852 30.13 3.26 -66.53
N MET A 853 30.40 4.57 -66.34
CA MET A 853 30.48 5.25 -65.03
C MET A 853 31.52 4.70 -64.05
N LYS A 854 32.46 3.87 -64.53
CA LYS A 854 33.53 3.26 -63.71
C LYS A 854 34.57 4.27 -63.23
N SER A 855 34.84 5.32 -64.00
CA SER A 855 35.81 6.39 -63.69
C SER A 855 35.15 7.68 -63.16
N ALA A 856 33.90 7.58 -62.68
CA ALA A 856 33.10 8.75 -62.36
C ALA A 856 33.62 9.51 -61.14
N LYS A 857 33.74 10.85 -61.29
CA LYS A 857 33.97 11.77 -60.17
C LYS A 857 32.65 11.99 -59.43
N THR A 858 32.70 12.06 -58.11
CA THR A 858 31.50 12.25 -57.27
C THR A 858 31.43 13.65 -56.67
N ALA A 859 30.21 14.10 -56.37
CA ALA A 859 29.93 15.31 -55.61
C ALA A 859 28.72 15.07 -54.69
N SER A 860 28.69 15.72 -53.53
CA SER A 860 27.58 15.61 -52.57
C SER A 860 26.92 16.97 -52.37
N VAL A 861 25.60 16.96 -52.23
CA VAL A 861 24.77 18.14 -51.99
C VAL A 861 23.98 17.88 -50.71
N ALA A 862 24.11 18.76 -49.73
CA ALA A 862 23.41 18.63 -48.45
C ALA A 862 21.97 19.17 -48.52
N GLY A 863 21.08 18.52 -47.77
CA GLY A 863 19.69 18.91 -47.60
C GLY A 863 18.77 18.46 -48.74
N ASP A 864 17.51 18.24 -48.40
CA ASP A 864 16.49 17.77 -49.34
C ASP A 864 15.99 18.87 -50.29
N ARG A 865 16.13 20.16 -49.90
CA ARG A 865 15.64 21.32 -50.65
C ARG A 865 16.52 21.69 -51.84
N THR A 866 17.78 21.30 -51.83
CA THR A 866 18.72 21.65 -52.90
C THR A 866 18.56 20.64 -54.04
N THR A 867 17.87 21.05 -55.12
CA THR A 867 17.56 20.21 -56.27
C THR A 867 18.36 20.55 -57.53
N SER A 868 19.47 21.28 -57.37
CA SER A 868 20.35 21.62 -58.48
C SER A 868 21.82 21.67 -58.08
N TYR A 869 22.70 21.39 -59.04
CA TYR A 869 24.16 21.45 -58.88
C TYR A 869 24.80 21.99 -60.15
N THR A 870 25.84 22.82 -60.00
CA THR A 870 26.61 23.36 -61.14
C THR A 870 28.08 23.00 -61.00
N ARG A 871 28.64 22.39 -62.04
CA ARG A 871 30.08 22.11 -62.15
C ARG A 871 30.71 23.06 -63.16
N LYS A 872 31.85 23.67 -62.81
CA LYS A 872 32.45 24.78 -63.58
C LYS A 872 33.81 24.49 -64.24
N ASP A 873 34.29 23.25 -64.18
CA ASP A 873 35.64 22.86 -64.65
C ASP A 873 35.60 21.61 -65.54
N LEU A 874 34.77 21.63 -66.58
CA LEU A 874 34.65 20.53 -67.54
C LEU A 874 35.35 20.89 -68.85
N THR A 875 35.86 19.89 -69.56
CA THR A 875 36.46 20.09 -70.89
C THR A 875 35.35 20.37 -71.90
N GLY A 876 35.40 21.52 -72.57
CA GLY A 876 34.46 21.85 -73.65
C GLY A 876 34.61 20.92 -74.85
N GLY A 877 33.49 20.58 -75.50
CA GLY A 877 33.41 19.65 -76.64
C GLY A 877 33.21 18.19 -76.26
N GLU A 878 33.49 17.82 -75.01
CA GLU A 878 33.36 16.45 -74.53
C GLU A 878 31.93 16.08 -74.13
N ILE A 879 31.61 14.79 -74.21
CA ILE A 879 30.34 14.21 -73.73
C ILE A 879 30.55 13.68 -72.31
N TYR A 880 29.81 14.24 -71.35
CA TYR A 880 29.78 13.74 -69.98
C TYR A 880 28.49 12.98 -69.72
N TYR A 881 28.60 11.83 -69.05
CA TYR A 881 27.48 11.07 -68.50
C TYR A 881 27.30 11.46 -67.05
N VAL A 882 26.05 11.70 -66.62
CA VAL A 882 25.70 12.15 -65.27
C VAL A 882 24.62 11.28 -64.64
N GLN A 883 24.74 11.05 -63.33
CA GLN A 883 23.74 10.37 -62.50
C GLN A 883 23.61 11.04 -61.14
N VAL A 884 22.44 10.90 -60.52
CA VAL A 884 22.14 11.38 -59.17
C VAL A 884 21.45 10.28 -58.37
N ARG A 885 21.68 10.25 -57.06
CA ARG A 885 20.98 9.41 -56.08
C ARG A 885 20.72 10.20 -54.81
N SER A 886 19.69 9.83 -54.06
CA SER A 886 19.45 10.43 -52.75
C SER A 886 20.30 9.73 -51.69
N CYS A 887 20.59 10.43 -50.60
CA CYS A 887 21.26 9.85 -49.44
C CYS A 887 20.56 10.25 -48.14
N LEU A 888 20.55 9.34 -47.18
CA LEU A 888 19.98 9.53 -45.85
C LEU A 888 20.98 9.01 -44.82
N ASP A 889 21.21 9.76 -43.76
CA ASP A 889 21.99 9.26 -42.63
C ASP A 889 21.08 8.31 -41.85
N ASP A 890 21.58 7.11 -41.52
CA ASP A 890 20.80 6.14 -40.76
C ASP A 890 20.47 6.69 -39.37
N MET A 891 19.51 6.09 -38.68
CA MET A 891 18.95 6.54 -37.40
C MET A 891 20.03 6.84 -36.34
N ASP A 892 21.06 6.00 -36.26
CA ASP A 892 22.20 6.15 -35.34
C ASP A 892 23.28 7.13 -35.84
N GLY A 893 23.16 7.64 -37.06
CA GLY A 893 24.13 8.55 -37.70
C GLY A 893 25.45 7.91 -38.11
N ALA A 894 25.63 6.61 -37.89
CA ALA A 894 26.88 5.89 -38.16
C ALA A 894 27.08 5.52 -39.63
N THR A 895 25.99 5.33 -40.38
CA THR A 895 26.02 4.81 -41.76
C THR A 895 25.18 5.69 -42.67
N ARG A 896 25.67 5.97 -43.88
CA ARG A 896 24.90 6.71 -44.89
C ARG A 896 24.23 5.75 -45.87
N LEU A 897 22.90 5.74 -45.87
CA LEU A 897 22.07 4.99 -46.81
C LEU A 897 21.98 5.73 -48.14
N TYR A 898 22.00 4.99 -49.25
CA TYR A 898 21.91 5.55 -50.60
C TYR A 898 20.82 4.87 -51.39
N SER A 899 20.08 5.65 -52.19
CA SER A 899 19.21 5.08 -53.21
C SER A 899 20.03 4.46 -54.35
N GLU A 900 19.36 3.71 -55.22
CA GLU A 900 19.93 3.37 -56.52
C GLU A 900 20.25 4.66 -57.32
N TRP A 901 21.23 4.56 -58.21
CA TRP A 901 21.56 5.63 -59.14
C TRP A 901 20.44 5.85 -60.15
N SER A 902 20.14 7.11 -60.48
CA SER A 902 19.27 7.44 -61.62
C SER A 902 19.80 6.83 -62.93
N PRO A 903 18.98 6.69 -63.98
CA PRO A 903 19.51 6.42 -65.32
C PRO A 903 20.59 7.44 -65.71
N ALA A 904 21.60 7.00 -66.47
CA ALA A 904 22.66 7.88 -66.95
C ALA A 904 22.13 8.78 -68.08
N LEU A 905 22.35 10.08 -67.95
CA LEU A 905 22.01 11.06 -68.97
C LEU A 905 23.31 11.65 -69.54
N SER A 906 23.43 11.78 -70.86
CA SER A 906 24.59 12.40 -71.49
C SER A 906 24.37 13.88 -71.76
N ILE A 907 25.44 14.66 -71.71
CA ILE A 907 25.47 16.07 -72.11
C ILE A 907 26.79 16.42 -72.78
N THR A 908 26.73 17.15 -73.89
CA THR A 908 27.91 17.75 -74.54
C THR A 908 28.17 19.13 -73.94
N ILE A 909 29.40 19.39 -73.49
CA ILE A 909 29.78 20.67 -72.88
C ILE A 909 30.13 21.69 -73.95
N LEU A 910 29.59 22.92 -73.85
CA LEU A 910 29.88 23.98 -74.81
C LEU A 910 31.38 24.36 -74.82
N THR A 911 31.90 24.71 -76.00
CA THR A 911 33.23 25.31 -76.20
C THR A 911 33.13 26.83 -76.24
N SER A 912 34.25 27.54 -76.08
CA SER A 912 34.32 29.01 -76.19
C SER A 912 33.81 29.56 -77.53
N ASP A 913 33.78 28.71 -78.55
CA ASP A 913 33.59 29.11 -79.95
C ASP A 913 32.16 28.85 -80.45
N ASN A 914 31.24 28.37 -79.59
CA ASN A 914 29.86 28.06 -79.99
C ASN A 914 28.83 28.41 -78.88
N PRO A 915 28.25 29.62 -78.88
CA PRO A 915 27.21 29.99 -77.93
C PRO A 915 25.88 29.27 -78.24
N ALA A 916 25.11 28.97 -77.18
CA ALA A 916 23.91 28.13 -77.19
C ALA A 916 22.85 28.51 -78.25
N PRO A 917 22.14 27.54 -78.86
CA PRO A 917 20.97 27.83 -79.70
C PRO A 917 19.79 28.36 -78.85
N SER A 918 19.07 29.35 -79.40
CA SER A 918 17.84 29.95 -78.87
C SER A 918 16.63 28.96 -78.89
N PRO A 919 15.49 29.29 -78.24
CA PRO A 919 14.71 28.35 -77.44
C PRO A 919 13.91 27.32 -78.24
N ALA A 920 13.76 26.14 -77.64
CA ALA A 920 13.00 25.00 -78.13
C ALA A 920 11.53 25.34 -78.39
N LEU A 921 10.95 24.72 -79.44
CA LEU A 921 9.52 24.72 -79.71
C LEU A 921 8.73 24.41 -78.43
N GLU A 922 7.81 25.30 -78.05
CA GLU A 922 6.92 25.10 -76.92
C GLU A 922 6.00 23.89 -77.18
N THR A 923 6.13 22.86 -76.36
CA THR A 923 5.16 21.76 -76.31
C THR A 923 3.83 22.28 -75.76
N PRO A 924 2.66 21.83 -76.28
CA PRO A 924 1.37 22.27 -75.78
C PRO A 924 1.18 21.89 -74.30
N THR A 925 0.34 22.66 -73.59
CA THR A 925 0.14 22.53 -72.15
C THR A 925 -0.45 21.16 -71.77
N ILE A 926 -0.04 20.61 -70.63
CA ILE A 926 -0.49 19.29 -70.16
C ILE A 926 -1.94 19.41 -69.63
N PRO A 927 -2.91 18.66 -70.17
CA PRO A 927 -4.27 18.63 -69.65
C PRO A 927 -4.37 17.82 -68.35
N GLU A 928 -5.28 18.18 -67.45
CA GLU A 928 -5.58 17.41 -66.24
C GLU A 928 -6.92 16.67 -66.36
N ILE A 929 -6.98 15.43 -65.86
CA ILE A 929 -8.24 14.68 -65.74
C ILE A 929 -9.07 15.29 -64.60
N ARG A 930 -10.20 15.92 -64.92
CA ARG A 930 -11.09 16.56 -63.94
C ARG A 930 -12.07 15.57 -63.32
N LEU A 931 -12.57 14.63 -64.10
CA LEU A 931 -13.50 13.60 -63.64
C LEU A 931 -13.09 12.22 -64.17
N LEU A 932 -13.09 11.23 -63.29
CA LEU A 932 -12.95 9.83 -63.63
C LEU A 932 -14.03 9.04 -62.86
N SER A 933 -15.00 8.47 -63.58
CA SER A 933 -16.17 7.83 -62.96
C SER A 933 -16.63 6.57 -63.71
N ALA A 934 -17.38 5.71 -63.03
CA ALA A 934 -17.95 4.48 -63.61
C ALA A 934 -19.47 4.65 -63.75
N PRO A 935 -19.97 5.18 -64.88
CA PRO A 935 -21.39 5.52 -65.00
C PRO A 935 -22.31 4.28 -65.10
N ALA A 936 -21.79 3.13 -65.51
CA ALA A 936 -22.52 1.86 -65.59
C ALA A 936 -21.55 0.66 -65.60
N GLU A 937 -22.10 -0.55 -65.51
CA GLU A 937 -21.39 -1.85 -65.59
C GLU A 937 -20.45 -1.87 -66.81
N GLY A 938 -19.17 -2.19 -66.58
CA GLY A 938 -18.12 -2.22 -67.60
C GLY A 938 -17.84 -0.90 -68.33
N LYS A 939 -18.24 0.26 -67.79
CA LYS A 939 -18.01 1.59 -68.41
C LYS A 939 -17.14 2.51 -67.56
N LEU A 940 -16.23 3.23 -68.20
CA LEU A 940 -15.35 4.24 -67.60
C LEU A 940 -15.51 5.58 -68.32
N HIS A 941 -15.97 6.61 -67.62
CA HIS A 941 -16.12 7.97 -68.10
C HIS A 941 -14.97 8.86 -67.63
N ILE A 942 -14.42 9.65 -68.54
CA ILE A 942 -13.21 10.45 -68.34
C ILE A 942 -13.48 11.86 -68.88
N GLU A 943 -13.22 12.90 -68.08
CA GLU A 943 -13.26 14.31 -68.48
C GLU A 943 -11.93 15.01 -68.16
N TRP A 944 -11.50 15.96 -68.98
CA TRP A 944 -10.23 16.70 -68.80
C TRP A 944 -10.32 18.21 -69.10
N THR A 945 -9.33 18.96 -68.64
CA THR A 945 -9.20 20.42 -68.85
C THR A 945 -9.00 20.76 -70.34
N SER A 946 -9.55 21.88 -70.80
CA SER A 946 -9.17 22.47 -72.09
C SER A 946 -7.77 23.10 -72.03
N CYS A 947 -6.96 22.89 -73.07
CA CYS A 947 -5.68 23.55 -73.30
C CYS A 947 -5.84 24.53 -74.48
N LEU A 948 -5.42 25.78 -74.29
CA LEU A 948 -5.68 26.89 -75.22
C LEU A 948 -5.09 26.67 -76.62
N ASP A 949 -3.98 25.92 -76.71
CA ASP A 949 -3.20 25.71 -77.95
C ASP A 949 -3.29 24.29 -78.53
N ALA A 950 -4.26 23.48 -78.11
CA ALA A 950 -4.39 22.08 -78.51
C ALA A 950 -5.41 21.86 -79.63
N ASP A 951 -5.00 21.19 -80.71
CA ASP A 951 -5.90 20.73 -81.78
C ASP A 951 -6.68 19.46 -81.38
N GLY A 952 -6.22 18.78 -80.34
CA GLY A 952 -6.92 17.65 -79.75
C GLY A 952 -6.15 16.98 -78.63
N TYR A 953 -6.70 15.86 -78.16
CA TYR A 953 -6.23 15.12 -77.01
C TYR A 953 -6.03 13.65 -77.36
N GLN A 954 -5.08 13.02 -76.69
CA GLN A 954 -4.91 11.57 -76.72
C GLN A 954 -5.02 11.03 -75.30
N ILE A 955 -5.88 10.03 -75.12
CA ILE A 955 -5.98 9.27 -73.87
C ILE A 955 -5.22 7.96 -74.00
N ARG A 956 -4.65 7.50 -72.90
CA ARG A 956 -4.09 6.16 -72.75
C ARG A 956 -4.73 5.51 -71.52
N TYR A 957 -5.26 4.30 -71.69
CA TYR A 957 -5.95 3.58 -70.62
C TYR A 957 -5.69 2.07 -70.65
N GLY A 958 -5.59 1.44 -69.49
CA GLY A 958 -5.30 0.01 -69.34
C GLY A 958 -5.32 -0.44 -67.89
N THR A 959 -5.22 -1.75 -67.67
CA THR A 959 -5.16 -2.36 -66.33
C THR A 959 -3.73 -2.48 -65.80
N ASP A 960 -2.74 -2.35 -66.67
CA ASP A 960 -1.33 -2.25 -66.29
C ASP A 960 -1.05 -0.87 -65.69
N LYS A 961 -0.53 -0.88 -64.46
CA LYS A 961 -0.18 0.33 -63.70
C LYS A 961 0.77 1.22 -64.48
N ASP A 962 1.69 0.68 -65.28
CA ASP A 962 2.65 1.48 -66.05
C ASP A 962 2.15 1.87 -67.44
N LEU A 963 0.98 1.36 -67.84
CA LEU A 963 0.36 1.58 -69.14
C LEU A 963 1.29 1.19 -70.31
N ASN A 964 2.08 0.13 -70.13
CA ASN A 964 2.99 -0.38 -71.17
C ASN A 964 2.20 -1.03 -72.31
N ASN A 965 1.12 -1.75 -71.97
CA ASN A 965 0.22 -2.42 -72.93
C ASN A 965 -1.14 -1.72 -73.09
N ALA A 966 -1.19 -0.41 -72.83
CA ALA A 966 -2.43 0.35 -72.76
C ALA A 966 -3.01 0.72 -74.14
N LYS A 967 -4.34 0.74 -74.22
CA LYS A 967 -5.07 1.21 -75.41
C LYS A 967 -4.98 2.73 -75.50
N THR A 968 -4.87 3.27 -76.72
CA THR A 968 -4.84 4.72 -76.96
C THR A 968 -5.96 5.17 -77.88
N ALA A 969 -6.66 6.23 -77.45
CA ALA A 969 -7.78 6.97 -78.07
C ALA A 969 -7.39 8.41 -78.43
N SER A 970 -7.71 8.95 -79.61
CA SER A 970 -7.61 10.41 -79.85
C SER A 970 -9.00 11.06 -79.93
N TYR A 971 -9.14 12.27 -79.38
CA TYR A 971 -10.42 13.02 -79.27
C TYR A 971 -10.20 14.51 -79.52
N THR A 972 -11.21 15.18 -80.07
CA THR A 972 -11.26 16.65 -80.16
C THR A 972 -12.11 17.27 -79.03
N GLY A 973 -12.99 16.48 -78.39
CA GLY A 973 -13.74 16.89 -77.21
C GLY A 973 -12.96 16.77 -75.89
N LEU A 974 -13.59 17.19 -74.79
CA LEU A 974 -13.00 17.20 -73.44
C LEU A 974 -13.44 16.03 -72.55
N SER A 975 -14.22 15.09 -73.10
CA SER A 975 -14.68 13.90 -72.36
C SER A 975 -14.87 12.70 -73.26
N CYS A 976 -14.87 11.50 -72.65
CA CYS A 976 -15.27 10.28 -73.34
C CYS A 976 -15.72 9.17 -72.38
N THR A 977 -16.49 8.20 -72.89
CA THR A 977 -16.87 6.98 -72.16
C THR A 977 -16.33 5.74 -72.87
N ARG A 978 -15.51 4.94 -72.18
CA ARG A 978 -15.08 3.61 -72.62
C ARG A 978 -16.08 2.57 -72.13
N SER A 979 -16.47 1.63 -72.99
CA SER A 979 -17.37 0.52 -72.65
C SER A 979 -16.70 -0.83 -72.90
N GLY A 980 -17.23 -1.91 -72.33
CA GLY A 980 -16.70 -3.26 -72.49
C GLY A 980 -15.40 -3.50 -71.74
N LEU A 981 -15.20 -2.82 -70.62
CA LEU A 981 -14.03 -2.95 -69.77
C LEU A 981 -14.22 -4.04 -68.72
N GLN A 982 -13.14 -4.76 -68.42
CA GLN A 982 -13.14 -5.84 -67.43
C GLN A 982 -13.32 -5.30 -66.00
N GLU A 983 -14.28 -5.88 -65.29
CA GLU A 983 -14.62 -5.54 -63.91
C GLU A 983 -13.73 -6.27 -62.90
N GLY A 984 -13.63 -5.75 -61.69
CA GLY A 984 -12.72 -6.23 -60.64
C GLY A 984 -11.26 -5.81 -60.84
N MET A 985 -10.97 -5.02 -61.90
CA MET A 985 -9.64 -4.51 -62.20
C MET A 985 -9.58 -3.00 -62.02
N GLU A 986 -8.45 -2.50 -61.53
CA GLU A 986 -8.16 -1.08 -61.50
C GLU A 986 -7.74 -0.62 -62.90
N TRP A 987 -8.44 0.38 -63.43
CA TRP A 987 -8.15 0.95 -64.73
C TRP A 987 -7.40 2.26 -64.57
N TYR A 988 -6.18 2.31 -65.10
CA TYR A 988 -5.33 3.49 -65.13
C TYR A 988 -5.59 4.30 -66.40
N VAL A 989 -5.61 5.63 -66.29
CA VAL A 989 -5.89 6.57 -67.37
C VAL A 989 -4.97 7.77 -67.27
N ARG A 990 -4.47 8.26 -68.40
CA ARG A 990 -3.81 9.56 -68.54
C ARG A 990 -4.15 10.20 -69.89
N VAL A 991 -4.09 11.52 -69.96
CA VAL A 991 -4.42 12.31 -71.16
C VAL A 991 -3.23 13.20 -71.53
N ARG A 992 -3.03 13.48 -72.81
CA ARG A 992 -2.08 14.49 -73.29
C ARG A 992 -2.71 15.31 -74.41
N SER A 993 -2.32 16.57 -74.55
CA SER A 993 -2.75 17.41 -75.66
C SER A 993 -1.81 17.22 -76.85
N TYR A 994 -2.27 17.59 -78.05
CA TYR A 994 -1.41 17.69 -79.21
C TYR A 994 -1.77 18.90 -80.08
N LYS A 995 -0.77 19.42 -80.79
CA LYS A 995 -0.91 20.44 -81.82
C LYS A 995 -0.33 19.91 -83.12
N THR A 996 -0.99 20.19 -84.24
CA THR A 996 -0.62 19.71 -85.57
C THR A 996 0.13 20.83 -86.27
N ILE A 997 1.43 20.64 -86.47
CA ILE A 997 2.28 21.59 -87.20
C ILE A 997 2.78 20.88 -88.44
N SER A 998 2.51 21.44 -89.62
CA SER A 998 2.90 20.87 -90.92
C SER A 998 2.49 19.40 -91.11
N GLY A 999 1.31 19.02 -90.60
CA GLY A 999 0.77 17.66 -90.70
C GLY A 999 1.29 16.67 -89.63
N GLN A 1000 2.23 17.06 -88.77
CA GLN A 1000 2.77 16.22 -87.70
C GLN A 1000 2.20 16.63 -86.33
N LYS A 1001 1.72 15.65 -85.56
CA LYS A 1001 1.21 15.87 -84.20
C LYS A 1001 2.36 15.96 -83.20
N ILE A 1002 2.56 17.16 -82.64
CA ILE A 1002 3.47 17.39 -81.51
C ILE A 1002 2.66 17.27 -80.23
N TYR A 1003 3.09 16.39 -79.34
CA TYR A 1003 2.35 16.02 -78.13
C TYR A 1003 2.94 16.69 -76.89
N SER A 1004 2.09 17.04 -75.93
CA SER A 1004 2.53 17.36 -74.57
C SER A 1004 3.06 16.10 -73.87
N LEU A 1005 3.71 16.30 -72.71
CA LEU A 1005 3.86 15.23 -71.73
C LEU A 1005 2.48 14.70 -71.33
N TRP A 1006 2.44 13.44 -70.88
CA TRP A 1006 1.22 12.86 -70.33
C TRP A 1006 0.86 13.51 -69.00
N SER A 1007 -0.44 13.68 -68.77
CA SER A 1007 -0.99 14.05 -67.47
C SER A 1007 -0.56 13.07 -66.38
N GLN A 1008 -0.70 13.52 -65.13
CA GLN A 1008 -0.72 12.59 -64.01
C GLN A 1008 -1.75 11.48 -64.27
N LYS A 1009 -1.35 10.27 -63.90
CA LYS A 1009 -2.16 9.06 -64.06
C LYS A 1009 -3.25 9.08 -63.00
N LYS A 1010 -4.51 8.92 -63.39
CA LYS A 1010 -5.61 8.63 -62.48
C LYS A 1010 -6.04 7.17 -62.65
N SER A 1011 -6.58 6.58 -61.60
CA SER A 1011 -7.11 5.23 -61.65
C SER A 1011 -8.50 5.15 -61.06
N LEU A 1012 -9.27 4.17 -61.53
CA LEU A 1012 -10.57 3.83 -60.96
C LEU A 1012 -10.76 2.31 -60.99
N LEU A 1013 -11.09 1.73 -59.83
CA LEU A 1013 -11.50 0.33 -59.73
C LEU A 1013 -12.94 0.18 -60.25
N LEU A 1014 -13.12 -0.60 -61.32
CA LEU A 1014 -14.45 -0.95 -61.81
C LEU A 1014 -15.00 -2.10 -60.96
N ILE A 1015 -15.94 -1.81 -60.06
CA ILE A 1015 -16.48 -2.81 -59.10
C ILE A 1015 -17.65 -3.57 -59.73
N GLY A 1016 -17.51 -4.89 -59.90
CA GLY A 1016 -18.58 -5.76 -60.37
C GLY A 1016 -19.58 -6.18 -59.29
N LYS A 1017 -20.68 -6.84 -59.69
CA LYS A 1017 -21.73 -7.32 -58.76
C LYS A 1017 -21.14 -8.31 -57.72
N PRO A 1018 -21.45 -8.16 -56.42
CA PRO A 1018 -21.01 -9.14 -55.43
C PRO A 1018 -21.76 -10.46 -55.58
N ALA A 1019 -21.15 -11.56 -55.12
CA ALA A 1019 -21.81 -12.86 -55.10
C ALA A 1019 -23.06 -12.83 -54.18
N PRO A 1020 -24.17 -13.50 -54.55
CA PRO A 1020 -25.36 -13.54 -53.71
C PRO A 1020 -25.09 -14.29 -52.41
N THR A 1021 -25.87 -13.97 -51.38
CA THR A 1021 -25.90 -14.74 -50.12
C THR A 1021 -27.18 -15.59 -50.05
N VAL A 1022 -27.25 -16.48 -49.08
CA VAL A 1022 -28.41 -17.34 -48.82
C VAL A 1022 -28.84 -17.21 -47.37
N ILE A 1023 -30.15 -17.16 -47.13
CA ILE A 1023 -30.71 -17.25 -45.77
C ILE A 1023 -30.40 -18.63 -45.21
N THR A 1024 -29.69 -18.66 -44.09
CA THR A 1024 -29.32 -19.89 -43.37
C THR A 1024 -30.38 -20.28 -42.35
N ARG A 1025 -31.06 -19.31 -41.72
CA ARG A 1025 -32.10 -19.56 -40.72
C ARG A 1025 -33.09 -18.40 -40.62
N LEU A 1026 -34.37 -18.72 -40.49
CA LEU A 1026 -35.40 -17.84 -39.92
C LEU A 1026 -35.80 -18.41 -38.55
N GLU A 1027 -35.91 -17.56 -37.54
CA GLU A 1027 -36.33 -17.99 -36.19
C GLU A 1027 -37.09 -16.87 -35.46
N ILE A 1028 -37.85 -17.25 -34.43
CA ILE A 1028 -38.64 -16.35 -33.56
C ILE A 1028 -37.88 -16.18 -32.25
N PRO A 1029 -37.14 -15.08 -32.05
CA PRO A 1029 -36.39 -14.87 -30.81
C PRO A 1029 -37.26 -14.38 -29.64
N GLY A 1030 -38.53 -14.04 -29.87
CA GLY A 1030 -39.52 -13.60 -28.90
C GLY A 1030 -40.83 -13.22 -29.59
N SER A 1031 -41.92 -13.08 -28.84
CA SER A 1031 -43.25 -12.78 -29.41
C SER A 1031 -43.24 -11.52 -30.28
N GLY A 1032 -43.84 -11.61 -31.46
CA GLY A 1032 -43.88 -10.53 -32.45
C GLY A 1032 -42.50 -10.17 -33.05
N GLN A 1033 -41.54 -11.10 -33.04
CA GLN A 1033 -40.20 -10.90 -33.61
C GLN A 1033 -39.83 -11.97 -34.63
N MET A 1034 -39.10 -11.55 -35.67
CA MET A 1034 -38.48 -12.45 -36.63
C MET A 1034 -36.99 -12.12 -36.76
N ARG A 1035 -36.12 -13.11 -36.57
CA ARG A 1035 -34.69 -13.01 -36.85
C ARG A 1035 -34.35 -13.77 -38.13
N ILE A 1036 -33.75 -13.05 -39.07
CA ILE A 1036 -33.26 -13.59 -40.35
C ILE A 1036 -31.75 -13.71 -40.24
N ARG A 1037 -31.20 -14.90 -40.49
CA ARG A 1037 -29.75 -15.15 -40.59
C ARG A 1037 -29.37 -15.59 -41.98
N TRP A 1038 -28.19 -15.19 -42.45
CA TRP A 1038 -27.66 -15.55 -43.77
C TRP A 1038 -26.18 -15.91 -43.72
N ARG A 1039 -25.67 -16.51 -44.79
CA ARG A 1039 -24.25 -16.85 -44.92
C ARG A 1039 -23.43 -15.58 -45.09
N SER A 1040 -22.30 -15.45 -44.38
CA SER A 1040 -21.39 -14.34 -44.61
C SER A 1040 -20.89 -14.32 -46.05
N ASN A 1041 -20.80 -13.12 -46.62
CA ASN A 1041 -20.07 -12.87 -47.85
C ASN A 1041 -18.97 -11.84 -47.56
N PRO A 1042 -17.74 -12.29 -47.26
CA PRO A 1042 -16.60 -11.41 -46.96
C PRO A 1042 -16.28 -10.44 -48.09
N ALA A 1043 -16.69 -10.78 -49.31
CA ALA A 1043 -16.46 -9.98 -50.49
C ALA A 1043 -17.53 -8.89 -50.69
N SER A 1044 -18.53 -8.74 -49.81
CA SER A 1044 -19.54 -7.67 -49.89
C SER A 1044 -19.23 -6.54 -48.90
N ASP A 1045 -19.83 -5.36 -49.09
CA ASP A 1045 -19.76 -4.24 -48.12
C ASP A 1045 -20.94 -4.24 -47.15
N GLY A 1046 -22.05 -4.90 -47.53
CA GLY A 1046 -23.20 -5.07 -46.66
C GLY A 1046 -24.31 -5.87 -47.31
N TYR A 1047 -25.47 -5.91 -46.64
CA TYR A 1047 -26.62 -6.70 -47.07
C TYR A 1047 -27.88 -5.84 -47.18
N GLN A 1048 -28.81 -6.24 -48.05
CA GLN A 1048 -30.16 -5.73 -48.06
C GLN A 1048 -31.13 -6.88 -47.84
N ILE A 1049 -32.06 -6.70 -46.93
CA ILE A 1049 -33.09 -7.67 -46.56
C ILE A 1049 -34.43 -7.11 -47.02
N MET A 1050 -35.29 -7.98 -47.53
CA MET A 1050 -36.67 -7.66 -47.84
C MET A 1050 -37.57 -8.64 -47.10
N TYR A 1051 -38.62 -8.15 -46.46
CA TYR A 1051 -39.60 -8.97 -45.73
C TYR A 1051 -41.02 -8.43 -45.90
N GLY A 1052 -42.02 -9.30 -45.91
CA GLY A 1052 -43.44 -8.97 -46.09
C GLY A 1052 -44.35 -10.13 -45.71
N THR A 1053 -45.66 -9.94 -45.73
CA THR A 1053 -46.68 -10.98 -45.48
C THR A 1053 -47.11 -11.70 -46.75
N ASP A 1054 -46.69 -11.19 -47.92
CA ASP A 1054 -46.91 -11.83 -49.22
C ASP A 1054 -45.59 -12.33 -49.84
N GLY A 1055 -45.63 -13.51 -50.45
CA GLY A 1055 -44.48 -14.13 -51.12
C GLY A 1055 -44.03 -13.41 -52.38
N ASN A 1056 -44.90 -12.59 -52.99
CA ASN A 1056 -44.52 -11.69 -54.07
C ASN A 1056 -43.97 -10.34 -53.56
N PHE A 1057 -43.94 -10.13 -52.24
CA PHE A 1057 -43.49 -8.92 -51.56
C PHE A 1057 -44.23 -7.65 -52.02
N THR A 1058 -45.53 -7.75 -52.34
CA THR A 1058 -46.35 -6.59 -52.69
C THR A 1058 -46.46 -5.59 -51.53
N ASP A 1059 -46.36 -6.08 -50.29
CA ASP A 1059 -46.28 -5.32 -49.03
C ASP A 1059 -44.84 -5.20 -48.47
N GLY A 1060 -43.84 -5.57 -49.27
CA GLY A 1060 -42.46 -5.79 -48.83
C GLY A 1060 -41.76 -4.55 -48.29
N LYS A 1061 -41.23 -4.64 -47.06
CA LYS A 1061 -40.35 -3.64 -46.45
C LYS A 1061 -38.89 -4.05 -46.61
N THR A 1062 -38.00 -3.06 -46.75
CA THR A 1062 -36.56 -3.32 -46.86
C THR A 1062 -35.76 -2.84 -45.64
N ALA A 1063 -34.67 -3.54 -45.35
CA ALA A 1063 -33.69 -3.18 -44.33
C ALA A 1063 -32.29 -3.24 -44.95
N SER A 1064 -31.42 -2.29 -44.61
CA SER A 1064 -30.02 -2.33 -45.03
C SER A 1064 -29.13 -2.61 -43.82
N VAL A 1065 -28.15 -3.50 -44.01
CA VAL A 1065 -27.09 -3.80 -43.07
C VAL A 1065 -25.79 -3.28 -43.67
N THR A 1066 -25.14 -2.34 -42.98
CA THR A 1066 -23.95 -1.61 -43.48
C THR A 1066 -22.62 -2.30 -43.19
N SER A 1067 -22.66 -3.48 -42.58
CA SER A 1067 -21.48 -4.28 -42.28
C SER A 1067 -21.62 -5.69 -42.85
N ASN A 1068 -20.57 -6.16 -43.54
CA ASN A 1068 -20.48 -7.51 -44.07
C ASN A 1068 -20.24 -8.59 -43.00
N ARG A 1069 -19.84 -8.18 -41.78
CA ARG A 1069 -19.65 -9.05 -40.60
C ARG A 1069 -20.96 -9.40 -39.90
N ILE A 1070 -22.00 -8.58 -40.08
CA ILE A 1070 -23.32 -8.82 -39.49
C ILE A 1070 -24.10 -9.77 -40.40
N THR A 1071 -24.30 -11.00 -39.94
CA THR A 1071 -24.98 -12.08 -40.67
C THR A 1071 -26.38 -12.37 -40.17
N SER A 1072 -26.93 -11.48 -39.33
CA SER A 1072 -28.30 -11.62 -38.84
C SER A 1072 -28.96 -10.26 -38.63
N HIS A 1073 -30.29 -10.24 -38.75
CA HIS A 1073 -31.09 -9.05 -38.50
C HIS A 1073 -32.43 -9.44 -37.86
N THR A 1074 -32.78 -8.76 -36.78
CA THR A 1074 -34.05 -8.98 -36.06
C THR A 1074 -35.02 -7.84 -36.36
N ARG A 1075 -36.22 -8.20 -36.81
CA ARG A 1075 -37.38 -7.32 -36.86
C ARG A 1075 -38.31 -7.60 -35.69
N LYS A 1076 -38.85 -6.53 -35.13
CA LYS A 1076 -39.74 -6.51 -33.96
C LYS A 1076 -41.04 -5.82 -34.36
N ASN A 1077 -42.08 -5.97 -33.54
CA ASN A 1077 -43.43 -5.42 -33.75
C ASN A 1077 -44.10 -6.00 -35.00
N LEU A 1078 -43.93 -7.31 -35.21
CA LEU A 1078 -44.64 -8.06 -36.23
C LEU A 1078 -45.95 -8.60 -35.64
N GLU A 1079 -46.98 -8.67 -36.47
CA GLU A 1079 -48.30 -9.19 -36.09
C GLU A 1079 -48.21 -10.69 -35.75
N SER A 1080 -48.67 -11.05 -34.55
CA SER A 1080 -48.74 -12.43 -34.06
C SER A 1080 -49.78 -13.22 -34.85
N GLY A 1081 -49.51 -14.50 -35.11
CA GLY A 1081 -50.33 -15.38 -35.94
C GLY A 1081 -50.18 -15.17 -37.45
N THR A 1082 -49.23 -14.33 -37.90
CA THR A 1082 -49.06 -13.99 -39.34
C THR A 1082 -47.80 -14.63 -39.94
N VAL A 1083 -47.91 -15.13 -41.18
CA VAL A 1083 -46.77 -15.68 -41.94
C VAL A 1083 -45.99 -14.57 -42.62
N TYR A 1084 -44.68 -14.52 -42.38
CA TYR A 1084 -43.76 -13.58 -43.00
C TYR A 1084 -42.80 -14.28 -43.96
N TYR A 1085 -42.59 -13.66 -45.12
CA TYR A 1085 -41.64 -14.04 -46.17
C TYR A 1085 -40.41 -13.13 -46.08
N ALA A 1086 -39.21 -13.69 -46.30
CA ALA A 1086 -37.96 -12.93 -46.28
C ALA A 1086 -36.98 -13.39 -47.37
N LYS A 1087 -36.23 -12.44 -47.93
CA LYS A 1087 -35.09 -12.67 -48.83
C LYS A 1087 -33.97 -11.67 -48.54
N VAL A 1088 -32.72 -12.04 -48.84
CA VAL A 1088 -31.53 -11.20 -48.58
C VAL A 1088 -30.60 -11.18 -49.79
N ARG A 1089 -29.95 -10.04 -50.05
CA ARG A 1089 -28.93 -9.89 -51.11
C ARG A 1089 -27.73 -9.11 -50.59
N THR A 1090 -26.57 -9.31 -51.19
CA THR A 1090 -25.36 -8.56 -50.85
C THR A 1090 -25.28 -7.27 -51.67
N TYR A 1091 -24.49 -6.30 -51.22
CA TYR A 1091 -24.11 -5.14 -52.03
C TYR A 1091 -22.64 -4.77 -51.85
N ARG A 1092 -22.10 -4.06 -52.85
CA ARG A 1092 -20.84 -3.34 -52.78
C ARG A 1092 -21.05 -1.84 -53.00
N LEU A 1093 -20.21 -1.02 -52.39
CA LEU A 1093 -20.17 0.43 -52.55
C LEU A 1093 -19.18 0.80 -53.65
N SER A 1094 -19.65 1.48 -54.67
CA SER A 1094 -18.82 2.11 -55.71
C SER A 1094 -19.22 3.58 -55.82
N ASN A 1095 -18.29 4.50 -55.54
CA ASN A 1095 -18.52 5.95 -55.54
C ASN A 1095 -19.81 6.38 -54.81
N GLY A 1096 -20.06 5.81 -53.63
CA GLY A 1096 -21.25 6.14 -52.81
C GLY A 1096 -22.57 5.50 -53.27
N LYS A 1097 -22.58 4.74 -54.37
CA LYS A 1097 -23.78 4.03 -54.88
C LYS A 1097 -23.67 2.52 -54.59
N ARG A 1098 -24.77 1.90 -54.16
CA ARG A 1098 -24.83 0.46 -53.83
C ARG A 1098 -25.13 -0.38 -55.08
N ILE A 1099 -24.22 -1.29 -55.41
CA ILE A 1099 -24.36 -2.30 -56.47
C ILE A 1099 -24.77 -3.62 -55.82
N TYR A 1100 -25.97 -4.12 -56.13
CA TYR A 1100 -26.57 -5.27 -55.46
C TYR A 1100 -26.38 -6.59 -56.23
N SER A 1101 -26.29 -7.70 -55.51
CA SER A 1101 -26.40 -9.06 -56.06
C SER A 1101 -27.85 -9.42 -56.40
N ASN A 1102 -28.05 -10.60 -57.01
CA ASN A 1102 -29.36 -11.25 -57.05
C ASN A 1102 -29.86 -11.56 -55.62
N TRP A 1103 -31.18 -11.61 -55.45
CA TRP A 1103 -31.81 -11.98 -54.18
C TRP A 1103 -31.59 -13.47 -53.87
N SER A 1104 -31.50 -13.80 -52.58
CA SER A 1104 -31.56 -15.19 -52.10
C SER A 1104 -32.92 -15.82 -52.43
N GLY A 1105 -32.99 -17.15 -52.33
CA GLY A 1105 -34.26 -17.84 -52.22
C GLY A 1105 -35.10 -17.30 -51.06
N ILE A 1106 -36.42 -17.35 -51.22
CA ILE A 1106 -37.39 -16.86 -50.24
C ILE A 1106 -37.55 -17.90 -49.11
N LYS A 1107 -37.58 -17.44 -47.86
CA LYS A 1107 -37.88 -18.26 -46.68
C LYS A 1107 -39.07 -17.67 -45.93
N THR A 1108 -39.83 -18.53 -45.27
CA THR A 1108 -41.04 -18.14 -44.53
C THR A 1108 -40.99 -18.57 -43.06
N ILE A 1109 -41.71 -17.86 -42.20
CA ILE A 1109 -41.96 -18.25 -40.82
C ILE A 1109 -43.32 -17.71 -40.35
N LEU A 1110 -44.08 -18.50 -39.59
CA LEU A 1110 -45.24 -18.04 -38.83
C LEU A 1110 -44.71 -17.34 -37.57
N VAL A 1111 -45.07 -16.08 -37.33
CA VAL A 1111 -44.65 -15.36 -36.14
C VAL A 1111 -45.72 -15.52 -35.06
N ASP A 1112 -45.38 -16.21 -33.97
CA ASP A 1112 -46.25 -16.42 -32.81
C ASP A 1112 -46.25 -15.22 -31.84
#